data_AF-A0A4V3XBB5-F1
#
_entry.id   AF-A0A4V3XBB5-F1
#
_cell.length_a   1.000
_cell.length_b   1.000
_cell.length_c   1.000
_cell.angle_alpha   90.00
_cell.angle_beta   90.00
_cell.angle_gamma   90.00
#
_symmetry.space_group_name_H-M   'P 1'
#
loop_
_entity.id
_entity.type
_entity.pdbx_description
1 polymer ?
#
loop_
_entity_poly.entity_id
_entity_poly.type
_entity_poly.pdbx_seq_one_letter_code
_entity_poly.pdbx_strand_id
1 'polypeptide(L)'
;MVIDRSRGQGGTSRSIPPGSPRKAVRHKQAIIEVKTDSEDDIDITTPYTVSVRLPSSKGSSAVISPALKAKGTPKKTAALARASTMPVVASHASQSRLASPPLERSISAADLLSPLSSMALNELPTPSPVQLSSSGFAVIAHDATKQQLMDNYGLSWGTQYEIARGITNGWWAWEDVTGPKMSELKDTNQRSAPKVADVMGRPEYAAGYNYPLWAELDREQAAIIENNSRGLGLQGEWMGESKWYGGRIQQIVHLVKVSNNDKEKSVRYELKLGRMQMGRSHRFARFLGSRRILQIKLPKDYSTDWALMKKYFLQKFVLCGRVYVPFSVKDGKLYSMEINEDYERAVQVGEGDHYRLSLDEFVRWHNPMDLNAKQKVSKWVSRFDLGLSTSVPAIKFEPENITRIGDEYAPFEGNDAPAHAIFTDGCGFMNGSALMAIGRQLGYSERPTAVQGRIFGSKGVWILHPDDRLPDAPPRIWIRASQQKIKLLDTLNEATLRQVHPAHVIFDLLAPSRVSIPARLSRLTIINLAHNKIPKQVLVSLMESGLRAEVAALTQWSGPAAMPLLWSAVNKVSGVSSLRLQRYAAGVQRALGLVRRENDPDDDESESEEDPTTSPDCLIDGKPPSIGETVLEKLQSGFSPLEDHTLFEDIKQVVKNTIESSVKDYHIVVQQSAEAYIVPDPLGVLEEGQIHFKSSQNLEDPLESLHPNNITGEVLIYRNPARVPSDVQKVIAVSHPALAEYVDVIVLPIKGARSLASLLAGGDVDGDVAVCVWDQTLVQSFVQPPITEEPPSFLDRNFEPMEKVLQVAAVLQTIKDLDPMEADVSLRSQLLIGLSDTKVGIYSLYHEKSIYTLGYDHDSSIRTAFMQVVLNTSFSAPY
;
A
#
# COMPACT_ATOMS: atom_id res chain seq x y z
N MET A 1 -44.95 -52.21 -0.73
CA MET A 1 -45.95 -53.06 -0.05
C MET A 1 -46.28 -52.40 1.28
N VAL A 2 -47.35 -51.62 1.36
CA VAL A 2 -48.73 -52.05 1.72
C VAL A 2 -48.98 -51.75 3.21
N ILE A 3 -49.80 -50.70 3.39
CA ILE A 3 -50.87 -50.51 4.39
C ILE A 3 -50.48 -49.87 5.73
N ASP A 4 -50.83 -48.57 5.77
CA ASP A 4 -51.42 -47.87 6.89
C ASP A 4 -52.89 -48.28 7.08
N ARG A 5 -53.32 -48.49 8.34
CA ARG A 5 -54.64 -48.13 8.94
C ARG A 5 -54.91 -48.95 10.21
N SER A 6 -55.11 -48.26 11.34
CA SER A 6 -56.43 -48.24 12.01
C SER A 6 -56.43 -47.35 13.25
N ARG A 7 -57.53 -46.61 13.34
CA ARG A 7 -57.94 -45.64 14.37
C ARG A 7 -58.50 -46.34 15.61
N GLY A 8 -58.52 -45.64 16.74
CA GLY A 8 -59.55 -45.89 17.77
C GLY A 8 -59.41 -45.10 19.07
N GLN A 9 -60.15 -43.97 19.15
CA GLN A 9 -60.88 -43.42 20.31
C GLN A 9 -60.08 -43.05 21.58
N GLY A 10 -60.26 -41.95 22.29
CA GLY A 10 -61.35 -40.97 22.39
C GLY A 10 -61.34 -40.47 23.85
N GLY A 11 -61.49 -39.17 24.10
CA GLY A 11 -61.63 -38.67 25.49
C GLY A 11 -61.14 -37.25 25.72
N THR A 12 -62.04 -36.30 25.54
CA THR A 12 -61.93 -34.86 25.79
C THR A 12 -61.99 -34.50 27.29
N SER A 13 -61.13 -33.59 27.77
CA SER A 13 -61.54 -32.44 28.60
C SER A 13 -60.46 -31.34 28.61
N ARG A 14 -60.90 -30.11 28.29
CA ARG A 14 -60.20 -28.80 28.41
C ARG A 14 -60.10 -28.44 29.91
N SER A 15 -59.21 -27.61 30.48
CA SER A 15 -58.34 -26.50 30.02
C SER A 15 -57.55 -25.98 31.25
N ILE A 16 -56.35 -25.40 31.05
CA ILE A 16 -55.82 -24.13 31.61
C ILE A 16 -54.38 -23.94 31.05
N PRO A 17 -53.97 -22.74 30.59
CA PRO A 17 -52.67 -22.53 29.92
C PRO A 17 -51.57 -22.07 30.90
N PRO A 18 -50.30 -22.38 30.62
CA PRO A 18 -49.19 -21.48 30.92
C PRO A 18 -48.56 -21.05 29.59
N GLY A 19 -48.43 -19.75 29.31
CA GLY A 19 -47.39 -18.94 29.91
C GLY A 19 -46.48 -18.50 28.76
N SER A 20 -46.42 -17.20 28.54
CA SER A 20 -45.71 -16.53 27.44
C SER A 20 -44.23 -16.92 27.35
N PRO A 21 -43.67 -17.16 26.14
CA PRO A 21 -42.23 -17.35 25.99
C PRO A 21 -41.50 -16.02 26.21
N ARG A 22 -40.46 -16.07 27.05
CA ARG A 22 -39.49 -14.98 27.22
C ARG A 22 -38.86 -14.64 25.87
N LYS A 23 -38.84 -13.35 25.52
CA LYS A 23 -38.20 -12.81 24.31
C LYS A 23 -36.71 -13.15 24.33
N ALA A 24 -36.24 -13.91 23.34
CA ALA A 24 -34.83 -14.03 23.02
C ALA A 24 -34.33 -12.69 22.45
N VAL A 25 -33.23 -12.17 23.00
CA VAL A 25 -32.54 -10.99 22.48
C VAL A 25 -31.80 -11.43 21.23
N ARG A 26 -32.28 -11.01 20.05
CA ARG A 26 -31.55 -11.17 18.79
C ARG A 26 -30.39 -10.17 18.77
N HIS A 27 -29.16 -10.66 18.82
CA HIS A 27 -27.99 -9.84 18.52
C HIS A 27 -27.99 -9.53 17.02
N LYS A 28 -28.07 -8.24 16.68
CA LYS A 28 -28.05 -7.77 15.29
C LYS A 28 -26.61 -7.80 14.77
N GLN A 29 -26.43 -8.30 13.55
CA GLN A 29 -25.18 -8.18 12.79
C GLN A 29 -24.75 -6.70 12.74
N ALA A 30 -23.44 -6.43 12.71
CA ALA A 30 -22.94 -5.06 12.64
C ALA A 30 -23.37 -4.39 11.33
N ILE A 31 -24.14 -3.31 11.47
CA ILE A 31 -24.80 -2.58 10.38
C ILE A 31 -24.44 -1.10 10.55
N ILE A 32 -23.99 -0.47 9.48
CA ILE A 32 -23.80 0.99 9.43
C ILE A 32 -24.93 1.57 8.59
N GLU A 33 -25.69 2.53 9.10
CA GLU A 33 -26.71 3.26 8.33
C GLU A 33 -26.30 4.73 8.18
N VAL A 34 -26.20 5.20 6.95
CA VAL A 34 -25.95 6.60 6.58
C VAL A 34 -27.23 7.16 5.98
N LYS A 35 -27.79 8.26 6.51
CA LYS A 35 -28.90 8.98 5.87
C LYS A 35 -28.33 10.15 5.08
N THR A 36 -28.63 10.21 3.78
CA THR A 36 -28.27 11.38 2.95
C THR A 36 -29.38 12.41 3.01
N ASP A 37 -29.09 13.60 3.53
CA ASP A 37 -29.99 14.75 3.44
C ASP A 37 -29.90 15.36 2.02
N SER A 38 -31.00 15.96 1.58
CA SER A 38 -31.34 16.34 0.22
C SER A 38 -30.28 17.13 -0.57
N GLU A 39 -30.27 16.89 -1.89
CA GLU A 39 -29.65 17.73 -2.92
C GLU A 39 -30.24 19.14 -2.88
N ASP A 40 -29.41 20.14 -2.57
CA ASP A 40 -29.59 21.51 -3.02
C ASP A 40 -28.28 21.92 -3.72
N ASP A 41 -28.40 22.44 -4.94
CA ASP A 41 -27.30 22.85 -5.83
C ASP A 41 -26.29 23.75 -5.11
N ILE A 42 -25.03 23.30 -5.04
CA ILE A 42 -23.90 24.12 -4.58
C ILE A 42 -23.25 24.76 -5.81
N ASP A 43 -23.69 25.98 -6.14
CA ASP A 43 -22.96 26.87 -7.05
C ASP A 43 -21.87 27.61 -6.28
N ILE A 44 -20.60 27.37 -6.64
CA ILE A 44 -19.42 27.93 -5.98
C ILE A 44 -18.90 29.09 -6.82
N THR A 45 -19.42 30.31 -6.63
CA THR A 45 -18.67 31.54 -6.98
C THR A 45 -19.07 32.76 -6.15
N THR A 46 -18.06 33.33 -5.48
CA THR A 46 -17.92 34.71 -4.95
C THR A 46 -18.57 35.13 -3.61
N PRO A 47 -17.85 35.93 -2.77
CA PRO A 47 -18.29 36.32 -1.42
C PRO A 47 -19.14 37.60 -1.48
N TYR A 48 -20.00 37.88 -0.50
CA TYR A 48 -20.15 39.21 0.13
C TYR A 48 -21.26 39.27 1.20
N THR A 49 -20.92 40.03 2.26
CA THR A 49 -21.72 40.97 3.08
C THR A 49 -23.25 40.82 3.16
N VAL A 50 -23.76 40.64 4.39
CA VAL A 50 -25.19 40.63 4.71
C VAL A 50 -25.73 42.07 4.80
N SER A 51 -26.71 42.40 3.96
CA SER A 51 -27.65 43.51 4.19
C SER A 51 -29.08 42.97 4.11
N VAL A 52 -29.87 43.25 5.16
CA VAL A 52 -31.23 42.76 5.37
C VAL A 52 -32.25 43.62 4.63
N ARG A 53 -33.09 43.01 3.78
CA ARG A 53 -34.45 43.49 3.43
C ARG A 53 -35.42 42.32 3.17
N LEU A 54 -36.63 42.45 3.72
CA LEU A 54 -37.77 41.52 3.62
C LEU A 54 -38.44 41.57 2.23
N PRO A 55 -39.09 40.49 1.75
CA PRO A 55 -39.68 40.42 0.40
C PRO A 55 -41.17 40.75 0.35
N SER A 56 -41.63 41.26 -0.80
CA SER A 56 -43.06 41.34 -1.17
C SER A 56 -43.34 40.70 -2.55
N SER A 57 -44.14 39.64 -2.50
CA SER A 57 -45.21 39.20 -3.42
C SER A 57 -45.07 39.21 -4.96
N LYS A 58 -45.31 37.99 -5.50
CA LYS A 58 -46.20 37.61 -6.63
C LYS A 58 -45.87 38.07 -8.06
N GLY A 59 -45.92 37.09 -8.98
CA GLY A 59 -46.56 37.30 -10.30
C GLY A 59 -45.90 36.62 -11.51
N SER A 60 -46.52 35.53 -11.95
CA SER A 60 -46.49 34.83 -13.24
C SER A 60 -45.89 35.51 -14.49
N SER A 61 -45.25 34.69 -15.34
CA SER A 61 -45.74 34.27 -16.68
C SER A 61 -44.69 34.29 -17.80
N ALA A 62 -44.62 33.14 -18.47
CA ALA A 62 -44.44 32.88 -19.91
C ALA A 62 -43.25 33.45 -20.71
N VAL A 63 -42.48 32.49 -21.25
CA VAL A 63 -42.11 32.25 -22.67
C VAL A 63 -41.73 33.47 -23.54
N ILE A 64 -40.54 33.40 -24.16
CA ILE A 64 -40.25 33.59 -25.60
C ILE A 64 -38.72 33.76 -25.77
N SER A 65 -38.08 32.79 -26.43
CA SER A 65 -36.78 32.94 -27.14
C SER A 65 -37.02 33.75 -28.45
N PRO A 66 -36.04 34.10 -29.32
CA PRO A 66 -34.60 33.86 -29.28
C PRO A 66 -33.71 35.02 -29.86
N ALA A 67 -32.40 34.78 -29.83
CA ALA A 67 -31.43 35.01 -30.92
C ALA A 67 -30.88 36.41 -31.31
N LEU A 68 -29.56 36.39 -31.47
CA LEU A 68 -28.73 36.89 -32.60
C LEU A 68 -27.94 38.21 -32.49
N LYS A 69 -26.64 38.04 -32.81
CA LYS A 69 -25.71 38.89 -33.60
C LYS A 69 -24.71 39.80 -32.89
N ALA A 70 -23.49 39.26 -32.78
CA ALA A 70 -22.21 39.74 -33.32
C ALA A 70 -22.12 41.16 -33.93
N LYS A 71 -21.05 41.89 -33.55
CA LYS A 71 -19.94 42.36 -34.41
C LYS A 71 -19.13 43.46 -33.70
N GLY A 72 -17.82 43.52 -33.98
CA GLY A 72 -17.10 44.80 -34.02
C GLY A 72 -15.74 44.86 -33.32
N THR A 73 -14.69 44.69 -34.11
CA THR A 73 -13.25 44.92 -33.84
C THR A 73 -12.89 46.44 -33.96
N PRO A 74 -11.61 46.85 -34.13
CA PRO A 74 -10.58 47.08 -33.11
C PRO A 74 -9.88 48.46 -33.28
N LYS A 75 -8.82 48.76 -32.49
CA LYS A 75 -7.53 49.43 -32.87
C LYS A 75 -6.82 50.03 -31.64
N LYS A 76 -5.54 49.65 -31.38
CA LYS A 76 -4.26 50.38 -31.63
C LYS A 76 -4.11 51.64 -30.73
N THR A 77 -2.97 52.00 -30.12
CA THR A 77 -1.53 51.70 -30.31
C THR A 77 -0.72 52.43 -29.22
N ALA A 78 0.46 51.86 -28.87
CA ALA A 78 1.77 52.53 -28.63
C ALA A 78 1.94 53.56 -27.48
N ALA A 79 3.10 53.81 -26.87
CA ALA A 79 4.41 53.13 -26.73
C ALA A 79 5.32 54.03 -25.83
N LEU A 80 6.44 53.44 -25.36
CA LEU A 80 7.75 54.06 -24.97
C LEU A 80 7.86 54.80 -23.62
N ALA A 81 8.66 54.28 -22.66
CA ALA A 81 10.11 54.50 -22.42
C ALA A 81 10.37 55.71 -21.48
N ARG A 82 11.38 55.80 -20.59
CA ARG A 82 12.60 55.05 -20.26
C ARG A 82 13.15 55.60 -18.91
N ALA A 83 13.99 54.79 -18.25
CA ALA A 83 15.27 55.15 -17.59
C ALA A 83 15.34 55.72 -16.15
N SER A 84 16.06 54.94 -15.32
CA SER A 84 17.17 55.32 -14.40
C SER A 84 16.81 56.14 -13.15
N THR A 85 17.33 55.92 -11.94
CA THR A 85 18.72 55.68 -11.52
C THR A 85 18.72 55.38 -10.01
N MET A 86 19.61 54.51 -9.52
CA MET A 86 20.05 54.40 -8.11
C MET A 86 20.99 55.58 -7.74
N PRO A 87 21.45 55.86 -6.48
CA PRO A 87 21.78 54.89 -5.42
C PRO A 87 21.78 55.35 -3.91
N VAL A 88 22.27 54.46 -3.04
CA VAL A 88 23.16 54.71 -1.86
C VAL A 88 22.58 54.99 -0.44
N VAL A 89 22.77 53.97 0.44
CA VAL A 89 23.49 53.93 1.74
C VAL A 89 22.84 54.36 3.09
N ALA A 90 23.01 53.44 4.07
CA ALA A 90 23.13 53.58 5.54
C ALA A 90 21.89 54.00 6.36
N SER A 91 21.70 53.67 7.64
CA SER A 91 22.26 52.71 8.61
C SER A 91 21.51 52.95 9.94
N HIS A 92 21.40 51.91 10.77
CA HIS A 92 21.31 51.94 12.25
C HIS A 92 20.07 52.48 13.01
N ALA A 93 19.59 51.57 13.89
CA ALA A 93 19.33 51.73 15.33
C ALA A 93 18.22 52.72 15.78
N SER A 94 17.12 52.24 16.35
CA SER A 94 16.91 51.86 17.77
C SER A 94 16.33 52.99 18.63
N GLN A 95 15.25 52.63 19.35
CA GLN A 95 14.79 53.14 20.65
C GLN A 95 13.86 54.38 20.77
N SER A 96 12.60 54.04 21.09
CA SER A 96 11.87 54.43 22.32
C SER A 96 11.21 55.82 22.43
N ARG A 97 9.90 55.80 22.70
CA ARG A 97 9.19 56.35 23.90
C ARG A 97 7.67 56.31 23.61
N LEU A 98 6.91 55.44 24.28
CA LEU A 98 6.26 55.62 25.59
C LEU A 98 4.93 56.39 25.51
N ALA A 99 3.81 55.64 25.60
CA ALA A 99 2.61 56.05 26.34
C ALA A 99 1.71 54.82 26.64
N SER A 100 1.45 54.58 27.92
CA SER A 100 0.41 53.72 28.52
C SER A 100 0.09 54.34 29.89
N PRO A 101 -0.97 53.96 30.65
CA PRO A 101 -2.25 53.29 30.39
C PRO A 101 -3.45 54.14 30.95
N PRO A 102 -4.69 53.62 31.18
CA PRO A 102 -5.06 52.75 32.34
C PRO A 102 -5.96 51.53 31.95
N LEU A 103 -5.83 50.33 32.56
CA LEU A 103 -6.48 49.80 33.79
C LEU A 103 -8.02 49.95 33.81
N GLU A 104 -8.89 48.99 34.13
CA GLU A 104 -8.85 47.57 34.56
C GLU A 104 -10.34 47.15 34.73
N ARG A 105 -10.74 45.89 34.47
CA ARG A 105 -11.77 45.18 35.27
C ARG A 105 -11.97 43.73 34.81
N SER A 106 -11.76 42.83 35.77
CA SER A 106 -12.05 41.40 35.79
C SER A 106 -13.53 41.10 36.03
N ILE A 107 -14.12 40.09 35.36
CA ILE A 107 -15.36 39.43 35.80
C ILE A 107 -15.23 37.91 35.58
N SER A 108 -15.66 37.15 36.59
CA SER A 108 -15.51 35.72 36.79
C SER A 108 -16.66 34.86 36.21
N ALA A 109 -16.39 33.55 36.13
CA ALA A 109 -17.19 32.48 35.53
C ALA A 109 -18.52 32.09 36.23
N ALA A 110 -19.34 33.03 36.69
CA ALA A 110 -20.58 32.70 37.44
C ALA A 110 -21.88 33.34 36.93
N ASP A 111 -21.87 34.09 35.82
CA ASP A 111 -22.97 35.01 35.49
C ASP A 111 -24.03 34.53 34.50
N LEU A 112 -24.15 33.25 34.18
CA LEU A 112 -25.23 32.79 33.25
C LEU A 112 -25.89 31.48 33.69
N LEU A 113 -26.57 31.49 34.83
CA LEU A 113 -27.51 30.44 35.24
C LEU A 113 -28.93 31.01 35.55
N SER A 114 -29.81 31.01 34.52
CA SER A 114 -31.29 30.79 34.55
C SER A 114 -32.19 31.74 35.42
N PRO A 115 -33.53 31.90 35.23
CA PRO A 115 -34.53 30.85 34.90
C PRO A 115 -35.73 31.20 33.96
N LEU A 116 -36.36 30.13 33.42
CA LEU A 116 -37.81 29.81 33.18
C LEU A 116 -38.75 30.91 32.60
N SER A 117 -39.69 30.70 31.66
CA SER A 117 -40.56 29.54 31.37
C SER A 117 -41.39 29.74 30.08
N SER A 118 -41.88 28.62 29.53
CA SER A 118 -43.08 28.39 28.70
C SER A 118 -43.22 29.00 27.30
N MET A 119 -43.17 28.16 26.26
CA MET A 119 -44.36 27.78 25.46
C MET A 119 -44.08 26.45 24.73
N ALA A 120 -45.12 25.62 24.63
CA ALA A 120 -45.06 24.23 24.23
C ALA A 120 -45.10 23.99 22.72
N LEU A 121 -44.36 22.96 22.31
CA LEU A 121 -44.69 21.90 21.33
C LEU A 121 -45.36 22.31 20.00
N ASN A 122 -44.58 22.27 18.92
CA ASN A 122 -44.96 21.56 17.70
C ASN A 122 -43.72 20.99 17.02
N GLU A 123 -43.84 19.72 16.63
CA GLU A 123 -42.78 18.79 16.25
C GLU A 123 -42.16 19.12 14.87
N LEU A 124 -40.83 19.24 14.84
CA LEU A 124 -40.00 18.99 13.66
C LEU A 124 -39.02 17.87 14.03
N PRO A 125 -38.91 16.78 13.25
CA PRO A 125 -38.12 15.62 13.64
C PRO A 125 -36.63 15.98 13.62
N THR A 126 -36.02 15.92 14.80
CA THR A 126 -34.57 15.89 14.98
C THR A 126 -33.95 14.73 14.20
N PRO A 127 -32.76 14.90 13.59
CA PRO A 127 -32.07 13.84 12.87
C PRO A 127 -31.83 12.64 13.81
N SER A 128 -32.16 11.44 13.34
CA SER A 128 -31.98 10.22 14.12
C SER A 128 -30.49 10.01 14.41
N PRO A 129 -30.08 9.76 15.67
CA PRO A 129 -28.71 9.35 15.94
C PRO A 129 -28.45 7.99 15.33
N VAL A 130 -27.31 7.86 14.65
CA VAL A 130 -26.70 6.57 14.29
C VAL A 130 -26.74 5.68 15.53
N GLN A 131 -27.40 4.53 15.46
CA GLN A 131 -27.31 3.52 16.51
C GLN A 131 -25.91 2.92 16.49
N LEU A 132 -24.96 3.61 17.12
CA LEU A 132 -23.81 2.96 17.75
C LEU A 132 -24.36 1.80 18.60
N SER A 133 -23.71 0.64 18.61
CA SER A 133 -23.98 -0.29 19.69
C SER A 133 -23.68 0.46 20.99
N SER A 134 -24.62 0.45 21.94
CA SER A 134 -24.45 1.07 23.25
C SER A 134 -23.30 0.46 24.06
N SER A 135 -22.63 -0.57 23.53
CA SER A 135 -21.57 -1.37 24.16
C SER A 135 -20.14 -1.10 23.63
N GLY A 136 -19.95 -0.33 22.55
CA GLY A 136 -18.60 -0.07 21.99
C GLY A 136 -18.01 -1.23 21.16
N PHE A 137 -18.79 -2.29 20.91
CA PHE A 137 -18.42 -3.45 20.11
C PHE A 137 -19.25 -3.57 18.83
N ALA A 138 -18.60 -3.88 17.70
CA ALA A 138 -19.20 -4.25 16.44
C ALA A 138 -19.07 -5.77 16.22
N VAL A 139 -20.19 -6.49 16.26
CA VAL A 139 -20.19 -7.95 16.08
C VAL A 139 -20.17 -8.31 14.59
N ILE A 140 -19.06 -8.89 14.14
CA ILE A 140 -18.94 -9.48 12.80
C ILE A 140 -19.76 -10.76 12.75
N ALA A 141 -19.46 -11.70 13.65
CA ALA A 141 -20.19 -12.95 13.83
C ALA A 141 -19.91 -13.52 15.22
N HIS A 142 -20.95 -13.65 16.05
CA HIS A 142 -20.86 -14.29 17.35
C HIS A 142 -22.26 -14.68 17.86
N ASP A 143 -22.32 -15.80 18.59
CA ASP A 143 -23.43 -16.17 19.46
C ASP A 143 -22.82 -16.85 20.71
N ALA A 144 -23.14 -16.37 21.90
CA ALA A 144 -22.53 -16.86 23.15
C ALA A 144 -22.74 -18.37 23.37
N THR A 145 -23.94 -18.87 23.09
CA THR A 145 -24.28 -20.29 23.31
C THR A 145 -23.59 -21.19 22.31
N LYS A 146 -23.51 -20.76 21.04
CA LYS A 146 -22.84 -21.51 19.98
C LYS A 146 -21.33 -21.43 20.11
N GLN A 147 -20.79 -20.31 20.57
CA GLN A 147 -19.36 -20.19 20.84
C GLN A 147 -18.94 -21.13 21.97
N GLN A 148 -19.70 -21.17 23.06
CA GLN A 148 -19.44 -22.12 24.15
C GLN A 148 -19.52 -23.57 23.66
N LEU A 149 -20.47 -23.87 22.77
CA LEU A 149 -20.56 -25.19 22.13
C LEU A 149 -19.29 -25.50 21.31
N MET A 150 -18.86 -24.60 20.42
CA MET A 150 -17.66 -24.79 19.60
C MET A 150 -16.40 -24.96 20.46
N ASP A 151 -16.25 -24.15 21.52
CA ASP A 151 -15.14 -24.25 22.47
C ASP A 151 -15.14 -25.59 23.22
N ASN A 152 -16.32 -26.05 23.70
CA ASN A 152 -16.45 -27.34 24.40
C ASN A 152 -16.10 -28.54 23.52
N TYR A 153 -16.40 -28.47 22.22
CA TYR A 153 -16.00 -29.49 21.26
C TYR A 153 -14.52 -29.37 20.85
N GLY A 154 -13.86 -28.24 21.14
CA GLY A 154 -12.47 -27.98 20.77
C GLY A 154 -12.30 -27.81 19.26
N LEU A 155 -13.21 -27.08 18.61
CA LEU A 155 -13.13 -26.85 17.17
C LEU A 155 -11.95 -25.95 16.81
N SER A 156 -11.20 -26.34 15.79
CA SER A 156 -10.09 -25.55 15.27
C SER A 156 -10.55 -24.18 14.73
N TRP A 157 -9.67 -23.17 14.77
CA TRP A 157 -10.02 -21.81 14.35
C TRP A 157 -10.57 -21.70 12.93
N GLY A 158 -9.95 -22.34 11.93
CA GLY A 158 -10.41 -22.35 10.55
C GLY A 158 -11.82 -22.94 10.39
N THR A 159 -12.17 -23.93 11.22
CA THR A 159 -13.53 -24.48 11.28
C THR A 159 -14.52 -23.45 11.81
N GLN A 160 -14.17 -22.79 12.92
CA GLN A 160 -15.00 -21.73 13.50
C GLN A 160 -15.18 -20.55 12.53
N TYR A 161 -14.10 -20.18 11.82
CA TYR A 161 -14.11 -19.12 10.81
C TYR A 161 -15.04 -19.46 9.64
N GLU A 162 -14.98 -20.68 9.09
CA GLU A 162 -15.88 -21.08 7.99
C GLU A 162 -17.34 -21.15 8.43
N ILE A 163 -17.62 -21.58 9.67
CA ILE A 163 -18.97 -21.52 10.24
C ILE A 163 -19.45 -20.06 10.29
N ALA A 164 -18.64 -19.16 10.86
CA ALA A 164 -18.95 -17.73 10.92
C ALA A 164 -19.08 -17.12 9.51
N ARG A 165 -18.29 -17.59 8.55
CA ARG A 165 -18.34 -17.15 7.15
C ARG A 165 -19.69 -17.44 6.53
N GLY A 166 -20.22 -18.65 6.69
CA GLY A 166 -21.56 -18.96 6.19
C GLY A 166 -22.67 -18.20 6.90
N ILE A 167 -22.51 -17.86 8.18
CA ILE A 167 -23.45 -16.97 8.90
C ILE A 167 -23.47 -15.57 8.26
N THR A 168 -22.30 -14.94 8.11
CA THR A 168 -22.22 -13.55 7.58
C THR A 168 -22.65 -13.44 6.12
N ASN A 169 -22.54 -14.53 5.34
CA ASN A 169 -22.98 -14.59 3.96
C ASN A 169 -24.44 -15.09 3.80
N GLY A 170 -25.12 -15.43 4.90
CA GLY A 170 -26.52 -15.86 4.88
C GLY A 170 -26.74 -17.26 4.32
N TRP A 171 -25.73 -18.13 4.35
CA TRP A 171 -25.83 -19.51 3.87
C TRP A 171 -26.54 -20.44 4.87
N TRP A 172 -26.39 -20.14 6.15
CA TRP A 172 -27.04 -20.79 7.29
C TRP A 172 -27.16 -19.82 8.47
N ALA A 173 -27.89 -20.21 9.51
CA ALA A 173 -28.08 -19.42 10.72
C ALA A 173 -27.41 -20.09 11.94
N TRP A 174 -27.29 -19.36 13.06
CA TRP A 174 -26.64 -19.89 14.27
C TRP A 174 -27.42 -21.07 14.85
N GLU A 175 -28.73 -21.13 14.61
CA GLU A 175 -29.61 -22.24 14.98
C GLU A 175 -29.19 -23.56 14.30
N ASP A 176 -28.61 -23.51 13.10
CA ASP A 176 -28.15 -24.67 12.34
C ASP A 176 -26.86 -25.27 12.91
N VAL A 177 -26.14 -24.52 13.75
CA VAL A 177 -24.94 -24.96 14.47
C VAL A 177 -25.39 -25.81 15.68
N THR A 178 -25.38 -27.12 15.50
CA THR A 178 -25.89 -28.10 16.49
C THR A 178 -24.80 -29.05 16.97
N GLY A 179 -24.94 -29.60 18.18
CA GLY A 179 -23.97 -30.51 18.78
C GLY A 179 -23.56 -31.71 17.90
N PRO A 180 -24.49 -32.42 17.23
CA PRO A 180 -24.15 -33.50 16.31
C PRO A 180 -23.22 -33.04 15.18
N LYS A 181 -23.54 -31.93 14.51
CA LYS A 181 -22.69 -31.35 13.46
C LYS A 181 -21.32 -30.93 13.99
N MET A 182 -21.25 -30.34 15.19
CA MET A 182 -19.97 -29.95 15.79
C MET A 182 -19.11 -31.18 16.12
N SER A 183 -19.73 -32.30 16.48
CA SER A 183 -18.99 -33.55 16.72
C SER A 183 -18.33 -34.10 15.45
N GLU A 184 -18.95 -33.90 14.28
CA GLU A 184 -18.38 -34.29 12.98
C GLU A 184 -17.22 -33.37 12.53
N LEU A 185 -17.21 -32.14 13.03
CA LEU A 185 -16.20 -31.13 12.70
C LEU A 185 -15.05 -31.03 13.72
N LYS A 186 -15.00 -31.93 14.69
CA LYS A 186 -13.92 -31.97 15.70
C LYS A 186 -12.65 -32.63 15.12
N ASP A 187 -11.83 -31.83 14.47
CA ASP A 187 -10.49 -32.23 13.99
C ASP A 187 -9.60 -30.99 13.81
N THR A 188 -8.39 -31.20 13.31
CA THR A 188 -7.45 -30.21 12.78
C THR A 188 -8.06 -29.37 11.65
N ASN A 189 -7.54 -28.15 11.45
CA ASN A 189 -8.03 -27.27 10.38
C ASN A 189 -7.99 -27.97 9.02
N GLN A 190 -6.92 -28.72 8.74
CA GLN A 190 -6.74 -29.46 7.50
C GLN A 190 -7.87 -30.44 7.18
N ARG A 191 -8.49 -31.03 8.21
CA ARG A 191 -9.48 -32.09 8.04
C ARG A 191 -10.92 -31.62 8.21
N SER A 192 -11.17 -30.63 9.07
CA SER A 192 -12.53 -30.19 9.39
C SER A 192 -12.96 -28.95 8.59
N ALA A 193 -12.08 -27.98 8.35
CA ALA A 193 -12.46 -26.71 7.71
C ALA A 193 -13.05 -26.89 6.30
N PRO A 194 -12.49 -27.73 5.40
CA PRO A 194 -13.11 -27.99 4.09
C PRO A 194 -14.51 -28.62 4.17
N LYS A 195 -14.76 -29.41 5.22
CA LYS A 195 -16.02 -30.18 5.39
C LYS A 195 -17.16 -29.34 5.96
N VAL A 196 -16.89 -28.12 6.41
CA VAL A 196 -17.91 -27.29 7.08
C VAL A 196 -19.14 -27.12 6.22
N ALA A 197 -18.98 -26.78 4.93
CA ALA A 197 -20.12 -26.57 4.04
C ALA A 197 -20.95 -27.85 3.83
N ASP A 198 -20.28 -29.00 3.71
CA ASP A 198 -20.93 -30.32 3.56
C ASP A 198 -21.73 -30.68 4.81
N VAL A 199 -21.13 -30.55 6.00
CA VAL A 199 -21.79 -30.82 7.29
C VAL A 199 -22.92 -29.85 7.57
N MET A 200 -22.81 -28.61 7.08
CA MET A 200 -23.89 -27.62 7.15
C MET A 200 -24.98 -27.84 6.10
N GLY A 201 -24.82 -28.80 5.18
CA GLY A 201 -25.82 -29.20 4.18
C GLY A 201 -25.83 -28.32 2.93
N ARG A 202 -24.70 -27.67 2.62
CA ARG A 202 -24.53 -26.70 1.53
C ARG A 202 -23.22 -26.93 0.75
N PRO A 203 -23.02 -28.10 0.12
CA PRO A 203 -21.77 -28.44 -0.58
C PRO A 203 -21.41 -27.44 -1.69
N GLU A 204 -22.39 -26.73 -2.27
CA GLU A 204 -22.18 -25.68 -3.26
C GLU A 204 -21.29 -24.53 -2.78
N TYR A 205 -21.17 -24.35 -1.46
CA TYR A 205 -20.34 -23.32 -0.84
C TYR A 205 -19.05 -23.86 -0.24
N ALA A 206 -18.75 -25.15 -0.45
CA ALA A 206 -17.53 -25.77 0.03
C ALA A 206 -16.31 -24.92 -0.33
N ALA A 207 -15.47 -24.69 0.66
CA ALA A 207 -14.11 -24.27 0.39
C ALA A 207 -13.50 -25.39 -0.47
N GLY A 208 -12.93 -25.05 -1.63
CA GLY A 208 -12.17 -26.03 -2.41
C GLY A 208 -11.14 -26.71 -1.50
N TYR A 209 -10.72 -27.92 -1.87
CA TYR A 209 -9.76 -28.71 -1.10
C TYR A 209 -8.35 -28.08 -1.12
N ASN A 210 -8.19 -26.92 -0.51
CA ASN A 210 -6.92 -26.21 -0.36
C ASN A 210 -6.19 -26.75 0.87
N TYR A 211 -5.78 -28.02 0.78
CA TYR A 211 -5.04 -28.72 1.84
C TYR A 211 -3.80 -27.95 2.34
N PRO A 212 -3.02 -27.23 1.50
CA PRO A 212 -1.87 -26.45 1.96
C PRO A 212 -2.24 -25.30 2.90
N LEU A 213 -3.30 -24.55 2.62
CA LEU A 213 -3.73 -23.42 3.44
C LEU A 213 -4.06 -23.86 4.87
N TRP A 214 -4.85 -24.92 4.99
CA TRP A 214 -5.31 -25.39 6.29
C TRP A 214 -4.20 -26.05 7.10
N ALA A 215 -3.29 -26.77 6.43
CA ALA A 215 -2.09 -27.30 7.08
C ALA A 215 -1.18 -26.17 7.59
N GLU A 216 -1.05 -25.07 6.84
CA GLU A 216 -0.33 -23.89 7.32
C GLU A 216 -0.98 -23.27 8.56
N LEU A 217 -2.32 -23.25 8.63
CA LEU A 217 -3.03 -22.73 9.80
C LEU A 217 -2.79 -23.60 11.04
N ASP A 218 -2.75 -24.92 10.87
CA ASP A 218 -2.39 -25.86 11.94
C ASP A 218 -0.93 -25.65 12.42
N ARG A 219 0.01 -25.43 11.48
CA ARG A 219 1.42 -25.13 11.81
C ARG A 219 1.57 -23.82 12.57
N GLU A 220 0.87 -22.76 12.15
CA GLU A 220 0.87 -21.47 12.84
C GLU A 220 0.22 -21.56 14.22
N GLN A 221 -0.89 -22.30 14.36
CA GLN A 221 -1.54 -22.51 15.65
C GLN A 221 -0.61 -23.24 16.64
N ALA A 222 0.12 -24.26 16.19
CA ALA A 222 1.10 -24.94 17.02
C ALA A 222 2.25 -24.00 17.45
N ALA A 223 2.71 -23.11 16.56
CA ALA A 223 3.72 -22.12 16.89
C ALA A 223 3.23 -21.07 17.91
N ILE A 224 1.95 -20.68 17.85
CA ILE A 224 1.33 -19.78 18.84
C ILE A 224 1.29 -20.44 20.23
N ILE A 225 0.96 -21.73 20.30
CA ILE A 225 0.87 -22.47 21.56
C ILE A 225 2.27 -22.65 22.18
N GLU A 226 3.27 -22.98 21.37
CA GLU A 226 4.67 -23.09 21.83
C GLU A 226 5.23 -21.73 22.29
N ASN A 227 4.79 -20.63 21.65
CA ASN A 227 5.18 -19.26 21.95
C ASN A 227 6.70 -19.01 21.98
N ASN A 228 7.45 -19.74 21.15
CA ASN A 228 8.90 -19.58 20.99
C ASN A 228 9.26 -18.71 19.78
N SER A 229 8.37 -17.82 19.35
CA SER A 229 8.56 -16.93 18.18
C SER A 229 8.88 -17.65 16.87
N ARG A 230 8.49 -18.93 16.69
CA ARG A 230 8.77 -19.68 15.46
C ARG A 230 8.21 -19.02 14.21
N GLY A 231 7.09 -18.31 14.33
CA GLY A 231 6.48 -17.58 13.23
C GLY A 231 7.43 -16.56 12.58
N LEU A 232 8.41 -16.04 13.33
CA LEU A 232 9.45 -15.14 12.81
C LEU A 232 10.46 -15.83 11.87
N GLY A 233 10.51 -17.16 11.85
CA GLY A 233 11.43 -17.95 11.04
C GLY A 233 12.82 -18.13 11.65
N LEU A 234 13.73 -18.73 10.86
CA LEU A 234 15.14 -18.95 11.20
C LEU A 234 15.38 -19.90 12.39
N GLN A 235 14.45 -20.82 12.66
CA GLN A 235 14.54 -21.81 13.75
C GLN A 235 14.59 -23.27 13.25
N GLY A 236 15.03 -23.48 12.01
CA GLY A 236 15.15 -24.80 11.39
C GLY A 236 13.82 -25.38 10.93
N GLU A 237 13.76 -26.71 10.91
CA GLU A 237 12.57 -27.44 10.46
C GLU A 237 11.41 -27.29 11.44
N TRP A 238 10.20 -27.08 10.91
CA TRP A 238 8.96 -27.09 11.68
C TRP A 238 7.88 -27.89 10.96
N MET A 239 7.39 -28.95 11.61
CA MET A 239 6.29 -29.78 11.10
C MET A 239 6.45 -30.18 9.61
N GLY A 240 7.64 -30.66 9.24
CA GLY A 240 7.96 -31.12 7.88
C GLY A 240 8.46 -30.03 6.91
N GLU A 241 8.64 -28.78 7.36
CA GLU A 241 9.12 -27.67 6.52
C GLU A 241 10.47 -27.13 7.00
N SER A 242 11.53 -27.33 6.20
CA SER A 242 12.94 -27.12 6.60
C SER A 242 13.36 -25.66 6.86
N LYS A 243 12.55 -24.67 6.45
CA LYS A 243 12.82 -23.23 6.63
C LYS A 243 11.51 -22.46 6.90
N TRP A 244 10.68 -23.01 7.78
CA TRP A 244 9.36 -22.46 8.02
C TRP A 244 9.41 -21.06 8.64
N TYR A 245 8.47 -20.22 8.22
CA TYR A 245 8.10 -18.96 8.85
C TYR A 245 6.61 -18.72 8.57
N GLY A 246 5.91 -18.15 9.54
CA GLY A 246 4.47 -17.97 9.47
C GLY A 246 4.04 -16.68 8.78
N GLY A 247 2.84 -16.23 9.12
CA GLY A 247 2.25 -14.99 8.64
C GLY A 247 1.70 -15.07 7.22
N ARG A 248 1.50 -16.28 6.67
CA ARG A 248 1.15 -16.47 5.25
C ARG A 248 -0.35 -16.55 5.01
N ILE A 249 -1.16 -16.53 6.06
CA ILE A 249 -2.62 -16.65 5.94
C ILE A 249 -3.25 -15.27 6.08
N GLN A 250 -4.22 -14.98 5.23
CA GLN A 250 -4.93 -13.71 5.23
C GLN A 250 -6.41 -13.97 5.54
N GLN A 251 -6.90 -13.32 6.60
CA GLN A 251 -8.30 -13.35 7.00
C GLN A 251 -8.99 -12.08 6.50
N ILE A 252 -9.88 -12.23 5.53
CA ILE A 252 -10.46 -11.10 4.81
C ILE A 252 -11.89 -10.86 5.28
N VAL A 253 -12.20 -9.61 5.58
CA VAL A 253 -13.56 -9.14 5.82
C VAL A 253 -13.87 -8.10 4.74
N HIS A 254 -14.96 -8.25 4.02
CA HIS A 254 -15.44 -7.28 3.05
C HIS A 254 -16.44 -6.34 3.73
N LEU A 255 -16.21 -5.04 3.65
CA LEU A 255 -17.24 -4.06 3.93
C LEU A 255 -18.08 -3.88 2.66
N VAL A 256 -19.32 -4.36 2.67
CA VAL A 256 -20.21 -4.37 1.50
C VAL A 256 -21.29 -3.32 1.66
N LYS A 257 -21.48 -2.50 0.62
CA LYS A 257 -22.60 -1.55 0.52
C LYS A 257 -23.88 -2.31 0.14
N VAL A 258 -24.88 -2.22 0.99
CA VAL A 258 -26.22 -2.80 0.81
C VAL A 258 -27.18 -1.65 0.51
N SER A 259 -27.62 -1.53 -0.74
CA SER A 259 -28.68 -0.58 -1.13
C SER A 259 -30.06 -1.22 -0.89
N ASN A 260 -30.91 -0.58 -0.10
CA ASN A 260 -32.33 -0.93 -0.06
C ASN A 260 -33.04 -0.36 -1.30
N ASN A 261 -33.93 -1.16 -1.91
CA ASN A 261 -34.74 -0.79 -3.07
C ASN A 261 -35.34 0.62 -2.98
N ASP A 262 -35.01 1.50 -3.94
CA ASP A 262 -35.63 2.73 -4.48
C ASP A 262 -36.52 3.67 -3.62
N LYS A 263 -36.67 3.47 -2.30
CA LYS A 263 -37.55 4.28 -1.44
C LYS A 263 -36.90 4.81 -0.16
N GLU A 264 -35.70 4.34 0.21
CA GLU A 264 -34.92 4.89 1.32
C GLU A 264 -33.56 5.39 0.83
N LYS A 265 -33.30 6.70 0.97
CA LYS A 265 -31.99 7.34 0.71
C LYS A 265 -30.91 7.01 1.76
N SER A 266 -31.01 5.85 2.42
CA SER A 266 -30.04 5.42 3.43
C SER A 266 -29.11 4.35 2.88
N VAL A 267 -27.81 4.65 2.84
CA VAL A 267 -26.78 3.68 2.47
C VAL A 267 -26.47 2.82 3.69
N ARG A 268 -26.58 1.50 3.54
CA ARG A 268 -26.24 0.55 4.59
C ARG A 268 -24.93 -0.16 4.28
N TYR A 269 -24.07 -0.37 5.27
CA TYR A 269 -22.89 -1.23 5.14
C TYR A 269 -22.96 -2.44 6.06
N GLU A 270 -22.46 -3.57 5.57
CA GLU A 270 -22.37 -4.83 6.30
C GLU A 270 -20.97 -5.43 6.18
N LEU A 271 -20.50 -6.07 7.25
CA LEU A 271 -19.25 -6.83 7.25
C LEU A 271 -19.53 -8.29 6.88
N LYS A 272 -18.91 -8.76 5.79
CA LYS A 272 -19.00 -10.15 5.32
C LYS A 272 -17.65 -10.81 5.31
N LEU A 273 -17.53 -12.00 5.88
CA LEU A 273 -16.27 -12.73 5.87
C LEU A 273 -16.01 -13.27 4.46
N GLY A 274 -14.81 -13.01 3.95
CA GLY A 274 -14.26 -13.58 2.73
C GLY A 274 -13.58 -14.93 2.99
N ARG A 275 -13.23 -15.64 1.92
CA ARG A 275 -12.41 -16.85 2.02
C ARG A 275 -11.04 -16.50 2.61
N MET A 276 -10.51 -17.36 3.48
CA MET A 276 -9.09 -17.26 3.82
C MET A 276 -8.25 -17.51 2.58
N GLN A 277 -7.12 -16.82 2.49
CA GLN A 277 -6.17 -16.95 1.39
C GLN A 277 -4.77 -17.21 1.94
N MET A 278 -4.00 -18.02 1.21
CA MET A 278 -2.58 -18.18 1.46
C MET A 278 -1.82 -17.25 0.53
N GLY A 279 -0.98 -16.40 1.08
CA GLY A 279 -0.28 -15.38 0.31
C GLY A 279 0.86 -14.73 1.08
N ARG A 280 0.91 -13.42 1.01
CA ARG A 280 2.05 -12.60 1.44
C ARG A 280 2.23 -12.62 2.96
N SER A 281 3.48 -12.83 3.39
CA SER A 281 3.89 -12.74 4.80
C SER A 281 4.45 -11.37 5.15
N HIS A 282 4.17 -10.91 6.36
CA HIS A 282 4.70 -9.67 6.93
C HIS A 282 5.00 -9.85 8.42
N ARG A 283 5.82 -8.96 9.00
CA ARG A 283 6.34 -9.09 10.37
C ARG A 283 5.24 -9.22 11.42
N PHE A 284 4.17 -8.44 11.33
CA PHE A 284 3.08 -8.52 12.32
C PHE A 284 2.37 -9.87 12.32
N ALA A 285 2.07 -10.43 11.15
CA ALA A 285 1.46 -11.76 11.07
C ALA A 285 2.44 -12.87 11.51
N ARG A 286 3.75 -12.72 11.25
CA ARG A 286 4.78 -13.62 11.79
C ARG A 286 4.91 -13.57 13.32
N PHE A 287 4.77 -12.38 13.89
CA PHE A 287 4.90 -12.15 15.33
C PHE A 287 3.65 -12.56 16.10
N LEU A 288 2.47 -12.11 15.66
CA LEU A 288 1.20 -12.35 16.34
C LEU A 288 0.55 -13.69 15.93
N GLY A 289 0.87 -14.21 14.75
CA GLY A 289 0.16 -15.30 14.09
C GLY A 289 -0.95 -14.78 13.18
N SER A 290 -1.14 -15.38 12.00
CA SER A 290 -2.08 -14.90 10.99
C SER A 290 -3.52 -14.86 11.50
N ARG A 291 -3.90 -15.84 12.35
CA ARG A 291 -5.24 -15.88 12.96
C ARG A 291 -5.56 -14.66 13.83
N ARG A 292 -4.54 -13.94 14.29
CA ARG A 292 -4.68 -12.75 15.14
C ARG A 292 -4.74 -11.45 14.34
N ILE A 293 -4.73 -11.51 13.01
CA ILE A 293 -4.83 -10.34 12.14
C ILE A 293 -6.06 -10.46 11.23
N LEU A 294 -6.90 -9.44 11.20
CA LEU A 294 -8.00 -9.28 10.23
C LEU A 294 -7.68 -8.15 9.26
N GLN A 295 -8.02 -8.37 7.98
CA GLN A 295 -7.94 -7.38 6.92
C GLN A 295 -9.36 -7.01 6.46
N ILE A 296 -9.82 -5.81 6.80
CA ILE A 296 -11.13 -5.32 6.37
C ILE A 296 -10.95 -4.53 5.07
N LYS A 297 -11.36 -5.10 3.94
CA LYS A 297 -11.33 -4.46 2.61
C LYS A 297 -12.40 -3.35 2.55
N LEU A 298 -11.97 -2.14 2.25
CA LEU A 298 -12.83 -0.96 2.09
C LEU A 298 -13.32 -0.84 0.63
N PRO A 299 -14.57 -0.40 0.37
CA PRO A 299 -15.06 -0.10 -0.98
C PRO A 299 -14.28 1.05 -1.61
N LYS A 300 -14.16 1.11 -2.94
CA LYS A 300 -13.47 2.22 -3.63
C LYS A 300 -14.08 3.59 -3.33
N ASP A 301 -15.41 3.67 -3.21
CA ASP A 301 -16.15 4.90 -2.93
C ASP A 301 -16.40 5.16 -1.43
N TYR A 302 -15.54 4.65 -0.53
CA TYR A 302 -15.72 4.83 0.92
C TYR A 302 -15.56 6.29 1.39
N SER A 303 -14.97 7.15 0.56
CA SER A 303 -14.59 8.52 0.89
C SER A 303 -15.77 9.48 1.11
N THR A 304 -16.95 9.17 0.56
CA THR A 304 -18.14 10.05 0.63
C THR A 304 -18.61 10.31 2.08
N ASP A 305 -18.36 9.39 3.02
CA ASP A 305 -18.82 9.46 4.42
C ASP A 305 -17.71 9.13 5.44
N TRP A 306 -16.48 9.61 5.21
CA TRP A 306 -15.30 9.23 6.01
C TRP A 306 -15.45 9.50 7.52
N ALA A 307 -16.15 10.57 7.92
CA ALA A 307 -16.30 10.93 9.34
C ALA A 307 -17.14 9.87 10.09
N LEU A 308 -18.17 9.34 9.44
CA LEU A 308 -19.00 8.28 9.99
C LEU A 308 -18.25 6.94 10.00
N MET A 309 -17.54 6.63 8.91
CA MET A 309 -16.69 5.44 8.83
C MET A 309 -15.62 5.45 9.91
N LYS A 310 -14.94 6.57 10.13
CA LYS A 310 -13.96 6.74 11.20
C LYS A 310 -14.59 6.43 12.56
N LYS A 311 -15.76 7.01 12.86
CA LYS A 311 -16.47 6.76 14.12
C LYS A 311 -16.84 5.28 14.30
N TYR A 312 -17.22 4.59 13.23
CA TYR A 312 -17.52 3.16 13.27
C TYR A 312 -16.26 2.32 13.50
N PHE A 313 -15.16 2.62 12.80
CA PHE A 313 -13.89 1.90 12.97
C PHE A 313 -13.18 2.21 14.28
N LEU A 314 -13.65 3.19 15.06
CA LEU A 314 -13.28 3.35 16.46
C LEU A 314 -13.97 2.34 17.40
N GLN A 315 -14.79 1.42 16.90
CA GLN A 315 -15.32 0.31 17.71
C GLN A 315 -14.35 -0.87 17.75
N LYS A 316 -14.55 -1.77 18.72
CA LYS A 316 -13.86 -3.06 18.77
C LYS A 316 -14.67 -4.10 17.99
N PHE A 317 -14.04 -4.94 17.19
CA PHE A 317 -14.72 -5.93 16.35
C PHE A 317 -14.74 -7.30 17.02
N VAL A 318 -15.90 -7.98 17.01
CA VAL A 318 -16.05 -9.31 17.62
C VAL A 318 -16.23 -10.37 16.54
N LEU A 319 -15.37 -11.40 16.56
CA LEU A 319 -15.48 -12.57 15.72
C LEU A 319 -15.28 -13.82 16.57
N CYS A 320 -16.32 -14.66 16.66
CA CYS A 320 -16.32 -15.89 17.45
C CYS A 320 -15.87 -15.66 18.90
N GLY A 321 -16.34 -14.56 19.51
CA GLY A 321 -16.06 -14.17 20.89
C GLY A 321 -14.67 -13.58 21.12
N ARG A 322 -13.79 -13.57 20.10
CA ARG A 322 -12.49 -12.90 20.12
C ARG A 322 -12.64 -11.44 19.71
N VAL A 323 -11.88 -10.56 20.35
CA VAL A 323 -11.96 -9.10 20.12
C VAL A 323 -10.78 -8.62 19.29
N TYR A 324 -11.08 -7.85 18.23
CA TYR A 324 -10.13 -7.28 17.30
C TYR A 324 -10.19 -5.76 17.31
N VAL A 325 -9.02 -5.13 17.25
CA VAL A 325 -8.87 -3.68 17.29
C VAL A 325 -8.12 -3.18 16.07
N PRO A 326 -8.66 -2.20 15.33
CA PRO A 326 -7.94 -1.59 14.21
C PRO A 326 -6.71 -0.81 14.66
N PHE A 327 -5.61 -0.94 13.91
CA PHE A 327 -4.34 -0.28 14.24
C PHE A 327 -3.63 0.37 13.04
N SER A 328 -3.99 0.03 11.80
CA SER A 328 -3.43 0.71 10.60
C SER A 328 -4.40 0.63 9.42
N VAL A 329 -4.28 1.58 8.50
CA VAL A 329 -4.95 1.59 7.19
C VAL A 329 -3.87 1.61 6.12
N LYS A 330 -3.92 0.64 5.21
CA LYS A 330 -2.93 0.50 4.14
C LYS A 330 -3.54 -0.24 2.96
N ASP A 331 -3.25 0.22 1.73
CA ASP A 331 -3.66 -0.44 0.48
C ASP A 331 -5.19 -0.69 0.40
N GLY A 332 -6.00 0.30 0.80
CA GLY A 332 -7.47 0.18 0.83
C GLY A 332 -8.01 -0.84 1.84
N LYS A 333 -7.17 -1.30 2.77
CA LYS A 333 -7.51 -2.26 3.83
C LYS A 333 -7.29 -1.65 5.19
N LEU A 334 -8.21 -1.90 6.10
CA LEU A 334 -8.07 -1.63 7.52
C LEU A 334 -7.56 -2.90 8.23
N TYR A 335 -6.39 -2.81 8.84
CA TYR A 335 -5.77 -3.90 9.57
C TYR A 335 -6.17 -3.84 11.04
N SER A 336 -6.65 -4.97 11.56
CA SER A 336 -7.03 -5.14 12.96
C SER A 336 -6.30 -6.30 13.60
N MET A 337 -5.93 -6.17 14.87
CA MET A 337 -5.25 -7.21 15.65
C MET A 337 -6.16 -7.77 16.74
N GLU A 338 -6.06 -9.06 17.02
CA GLU A 338 -6.67 -9.68 18.19
C GLU A 338 -6.01 -9.15 19.46
N ILE A 339 -6.83 -8.71 20.42
CA ILE A 339 -6.35 -8.21 21.72
C ILE A 339 -6.66 -9.21 22.85
N ASN A 340 -6.07 -8.97 24.02
CA ASN A 340 -6.27 -9.76 25.25
C ASN A 340 -7.64 -9.52 25.94
N GLU A 341 -8.69 -9.27 25.16
CA GLU A 341 -10.07 -9.15 25.60
C GLU A 341 -10.93 -10.23 24.94
N ASP A 342 -11.89 -10.78 25.69
CA ASP A 342 -12.91 -11.68 25.16
C ASP A 342 -14.29 -11.04 25.29
N TYR A 343 -15.18 -11.39 24.36
CA TYR A 343 -16.58 -11.00 24.36
C TYR A 343 -17.45 -12.25 24.51
N GLU A 344 -18.11 -12.39 25.66
CA GLU A 344 -19.01 -13.53 25.97
C GLU A 344 -18.34 -14.93 25.75
N ARG A 345 -17.01 -14.97 25.80
CA ARG A 345 -16.16 -16.14 25.63
C ARG A 345 -15.16 -16.22 26.78
N ALA A 346 -14.79 -17.43 27.19
CA ALA A 346 -13.78 -17.66 28.21
C ALA A 346 -12.39 -17.84 27.57
N VAL A 347 -11.35 -17.43 28.30
CA VAL A 347 -9.94 -17.61 27.88
C VAL A 347 -9.64 -19.10 27.75
N GLN A 348 -9.15 -19.51 26.57
CA GLN A 348 -8.72 -20.89 26.31
C GLN A 348 -7.19 -20.97 26.24
N VAL A 349 -6.57 -21.48 27.32
CA VAL A 349 -5.10 -21.64 27.40
C VAL A 349 -4.56 -22.56 26.30
N GLY A 350 -5.31 -23.61 25.95
CA GLY A 350 -4.96 -24.53 24.86
C GLY A 350 -4.92 -23.89 23.47
N GLU A 351 -5.54 -22.73 23.29
CA GLU A 351 -5.55 -21.95 22.05
C GLU A 351 -4.44 -20.87 22.02
N GLY A 352 -3.69 -20.73 23.12
CA GLY A 352 -2.67 -19.70 23.31
C GLY A 352 -3.23 -18.32 23.67
N ASP A 353 -4.46 -18.25 24.17
CA ASP A 353 -5.17 -16.98 24.42
C ASP A 353 -4.49 -16.10 25.49
N HIS A 354 -3.74 -16.70 26.43
CA HIS A 354 -2.97 -16.00 27.45
C HIS A 354 -1.72 -15.29 26.90
N TYR A 355 -1.34 -15.56 25.64
CA TYR A 355 -0.26 -14.85 24.95
C TYR A 355 -0.76 -13.70 24.07
N ARG A 356 -2.03 -13.31 24.17
CA ARG A 356 -2.56 -12.13 23.43
C ARG A 356 -2.02 -10.85 24.07
N LEU A 357 -1.76 -9.85 23.24
CA LEU A 357 -1.29 -8.53 23.68
C LEU A 357 -2.47 -7.56 23.74
N SER A 358 -2.38 -6.58 24.62
CA SER A 358 -3.15 -5.35 24.51
C SER A 358 -2.64 -4.49 23.34
N LEU A 359 -3.45 -3.52 22.91
CA LEU A 359 -3.02 -2.55 21.89
C LEU A 359 -1.80 -1.74 22.36
N ASP A 360 -1.76 -1.31 23.63
CA ASP A 360 -0.64 -0.57 24.21
C ASP A 360 0.67 -1.37 24.18
N GLU A 361 0.62 -2.65 24.55
CA GLU A 361 1.81 -3.54 24.49
C GLU A 361 2.31 -3.70 23.06
N PHE A 362 1.42 -3.86 22.08
CA PHE A 362 1.79 -3.94 20.67
C PHE A 362 2.43 -2.64 20.16
N VAL A 363 1.85 -1.48 20.53
CA VAL A 363 2.39 -0.17 20.19
C VAL A 363 3.78 0.03 20.82
N ARG A 364 3.94 -0.32 22.11
CA ARG A 364 5.24 -0.26 22.81
C ARG A 364 6.28 -1.18 22.19
N TRP A 365 5.87 -2.36 21.73
CA TRP A 365 6.74 -3.33 21.06
C TRP A 365 7.21 -2.85 19.68
N HIS A 366 6.32 -2.27 18.86
CA HIS A 366 6.66 -1.89 17.47
C HIS A 366 7.20 -0.47 17.35
N ASN A 367 6.52 0.51 17.95
CA ASN A 367 6.76 1.94 17.75
C ASN A 367 6.49 2.74 19.04
N PRO A 368 7.34 2.60 20.07
CA PRO A 368 7.13 3.18 21.39
C PRO A 368 7.02 4.71 21.33
N MET A 369 5.93 5.26 21.88
CA MET A 369 5.60 6.70 21.80
C MET A 369 6.60 7.58 22.55
N ASP A 370 7.13 7.10 23.68
CA ASP A 370 8.11 7.78 24.52
C ASP A 370 9.45 7.99 23.79
N LEU A 371 9.97 6.96 23.12
CA LEU A 371 11.21 7.05 22.34
C LEU A 371 11.05 7.87 21.06
N ASN A 372 9.82 7.99 20.54
CA ASN A 372 9.48 8.69 19.31
C ASN A 372 8.68 9.97 19.55
N ALA A 373 8.72 10.53 20.77
CA ALA A 373 7.89 11.66 21.19
C ALA A 373 8.06 12.92 20.33
N LYS A 374 9.24 13.12 19.73
CA LYS A 374 9.54 14.24 18.82
C LYS A 374 8.90 14.10 17.43
N GLN A 375 8.45 12.90 17.06
CA GLN A 375 7.82 12.69 15.75
C GLN A 375 6.44 13.37 15.72
N LYS A 376 6.04 13.79 14.52
CA LYS A 376 4.65 14.12 14.24
C LYS A 376 3.80 12.85 14.30
N VAL A 377 2.59 12.93 14.86
CA VAL A 377 1.71 11.75 15.04
C VAL A 377 1.47 11.07 13.70
N SER A 378 1.21 11.87 12.68
CA SER A 378 1.01 11.43 11.32
C SER A 378 2.17 10.60 10.77
N LYS A 379 3.41 11.06 11.00
CA LYS A 379 4.66 10.35 10.64
C LYS A 379 4.89 9.10 11.48
N TRP A 380 4.42 9.10 12.71
CA TRP A 380 4.54 7.97 13.64
C TRP A 380 3.57 6.84 13.26
N VAL A 381 2.32 7.16 12.93
CA VAL A 381 1.30 6.18 12.50
C VAL A 381 1.73 5.46 11.22
N SER A 382 2.27 6.18 10.22
CA SER A 382 2.74 5.55 8.98
C SER A 382 3.88 4.54 9.19
N ARG A 383 4.54 4.53 10.36
CA ARG A 383 5.60 3.55 10.65
C ARG A 383 5.05 2.17 11.03
N PHE A 384 3.74 2.03 11.27
CA PHE A 384 3.12 0.71 11.40
C PHE A 384 3.16 -0.06 10.07
N ASP A 385 3.17 0.63 8.93
CA ASP A 385 3.24 0.00 7.60
C ASP A 385 4.54 -0.75 7.34
N LEU A 386 5.61 -0.43 8.09
CA LEU A 386 6.86 -1.19 8.05
C LEU A 386 6.63 -2.64 8.51
N GLY A 387 5.78 -2.87 9.51
CA GLY A 387 5.46 -4.22 10.00
C GLY A 387 4.42 -4.96 9.14
N LEU A 388 3.70 -4.22 8.28
CA LEU A 388 2.80 -4.73 7.25
C LEU A 388 3.48 -4.89 5.88
N SER A 389 4.79 -4.65 5.78
CA SER A 389 5.52 -4.82 4.53
C SER A 389 5.70 -6.30 4.20
N THR A 390 5.22 -6.71 3.02
CA THR A 390 5.44 -8.04 2.45
C THR A 390 6.93 -8.34 2.40
N SER A 391 7.36 -9.36 3.13
CA SER A 391 8.78 -9.62 3.39
C SER A 391 9.05 -11.05 3.83
N VAL A 392 10.29 -11.49 3.64
CA VAL A 392 10.79 -12.80 4.06
C VAL A 392 11.86 -12.62 5.14
N PRO A 393 11.77 -13.32 6.29
CA PRO A 393 12.81 -13.26 7.30
C PRO A 393 14.07 -13.94 6.77
N ALA A 394 15.12 -13.15 6.53
CA ALA A 394 16.29 -13.64 5.81
C ALA A 394 17.44 -14.08 6.74
N ILE A 395 17.88 -13.17 7.59
CA ILE A 395 18.99 -13.45 8.50
C ILE A 395 18.78 -12.73 9.82
N LYS A 396 19.19 -13.35 10.91
CA LYS A 396 19.24 -12.72 12.22
C LYS A 396 20.66 -12.18 12.43
N PHE A 397 20.76 -10.90 12.75
CA PHE A 397 22.02 -10.29 13.16
C PHE A 397 22.19 -10.37 14.67
N GLU A 398 23.40 -10.69 15.12
CA GLU A 398 23.74 -10.55 16.53
C GLU A 398 23.84 -9.04 16.89
N PRO A 399 23.39 -8.62 18.08
CA PRO A 399 23.45 -7.25 18.55
C PRO A 399 24.75 -6.49 18.24
N GLU A 400 25.89 -7.10 18.54
CA GLU A 400 27.24 -6.55 18.32
C GLU A 400 27.60 -6.30 16.84
N ASN A 401 26.88 -6.94 15.92
CA ASN A 401 27.11 -6.84 14.48
C ASN A 401 26.18 -5.81 13.80
N ILE A 402 25.40 -5.05 14.57
CA ILE A 402 24.57 -3.94 14.09
C ILE A 402 25.26 -2.62 14.45
N THR A 403 25.76 -1.91 13.43
CA THR A 403 26.49 -0.66 13.60
C THR A 403 25.69 0.53 13.06
N ARG A 404 25.79 1.70 13.71
CA ARG A 404 25.28 2.96 13.16
C ARG A 404 26.40 3.76 12.50
N ILE A 405 26.12 4.35 11.34
CA ILE A 405 27.04 5.26 10.63
C ILE A 405 26.31 6.57 10.28
N GLY A 406 27.07 7.65 10.07
CA GLY A 406 26.52 8.93 9.61
C GLY A 406 26.02 8.85 8.17
N ASP A 407 25.24 9.81 7.69
CA ASP A 407 24.97 9.97 6.25
C ASP A 407 26.06 10.81 5.57
N GLU A 408 26.19 10.68 4.25
CA GLU A 408 27.06 11.55 3.45
C GLU A 408 26.23 12.71 2.87
N TYR A 409 26.80 13.92 2.89
CA TYR A 409 26.08 15.15 2.56
C TYR A 409 26.80 16.00 1.53
N ALA A 410 26.03 16.65 0.66
CA ALA A 410 26.46 17.82 -0.09
C ALA A 410 26.64 19.01 0.87
N PRO A 411 27.40 20.05 0.48
CA PRO A 411 27.47 21.28 1.27
C PRO A 411 26.08 21.89 1.52
N PHE A 412 25.73 22.18 2.77
CA PHE A 412 24.46 22.82 3.14
C PHE A 412 24.65 23.85 4.26
N GLU A 413 23.72 24.80 4.36
CA GLU A 413 23.68 25.80 5.44
C GLU A 413 22.62 25.40 6.49
N GLY A 414 22.95 25.58 7.77
CA GLY A 414 22.05 25.29 8.89
C GLY A 414 22.46 24.06 9.71
N ASN A 415 21.62 23.69 10.69
CA ASN A 415 21.89 22.57 11.61
C ASN A 415 21.42 21.21 11.07
N ASP A 416 20.41 21.21 10.20
CA ASP A 416 19.78 20.00 9.65
C ASP A 416 19.93 20.00 8.14
N ALA A 417 20.52 18.95 7.58
CA ALA A 417 20.68 18.80 6.14
C ALA A 417 19.31 18.64 5.47
N PRO A 418 19.02 19.40 4.39
CA PRO A 418 17.82 19.16 3.61
C PRO A 418 17.90 17.83 2.87
N ALA A 419 16.76 17.18 2.61
CA ALA A 419 16.72 15.85 1.99
C ALA A 419 17.50 15.77 0.66
N HIS A 420 17.43 16.83 -0.17
CA HIS A 420 18.14 16.87 -1.45
C HIS A 420 19.68 16.91 -1.31
N ALA A 421 20.21 17.26 -0.13
CA ALA A 421 21.64 17.29 0.14
C ALA A 421 22.18 15.95 0.66
N ILE A 422 21.32 14.98 0.99
CA ILE A 422 21.76 13.69 1.54
C ILE A 422 22.06 12.72 0.37
N PHE A 423 23.32 12.37 0.17
CA PHE A 423 23.72 11.45 -0.90
C PHE A 423 23.30 10.00 -0.60
N THR A 424 23.27 9.62 0.67
CA THR A 424 23.03 8.25 1.14
C THR A 424 21.64 8.04 1.73
N ASP A 425 20.65 8.89 1.41
CA ASP A 425 19.32 8.85 2.01
C ASP A 425 18.64 7.49 1.82
N GLY A 426 18.58 6.70 2.89
CA GLY A 426 17.99 5.37 2.86
C GLY A 426 18.92 4.22 2.48
N CYS A 427 20.23 4.46 2.31
CA CYS A 427 21.18 3.41 1.92
C CYS A 427 22.30 3.16 2.95
N GLY A 428 22.40 1.92 3.41
CA GLY A 428 23.40 1.45 4.38
C GLY A 428 24.30 0.35 3.80
N PHE A 429 25.13 -0.26 4.64
CA PHE A 429 26.04 -1.32 4.22
C PHE A 429 25.71 -2.68 4.84
N MET A 430 26.06 -3.73 4.12
CA MET A 430 26.03 -5.11 4.59
C MET A 430 27.29 -5.83 4.08
N ASN A 431 27.91 -6.65 4.92
CA ASN A 431 29.15 -7.30 4.53
C ASN A 431 28.92 -8.48 3.57
N GLY A 432 30.00 -8.96 2.97
CA GLY A 432 29.96 -10.06 2.01
C GLY A 432 29.26 -11.31 2.57
N SER A 433 29.57 -11.71 3.81
CA SER A 433 29.02 -12.93 4.42
C SER A 433 27.50 -12.86 4.65
N ALA A 434 26.98 -11.70 5.08
CA ALA A 434 25.55 -11.49 5.24
C ALA A 434 24.79 -11.57 3.89
N LEU A 435 25.31 -10.95 2.83
CA LEU A 435 24.72 -11.04 1.49
C LEU A 435 24.78 -12.48 0.93
N MET A 436 25.85 -13.22 1.20
CA MET A 436 25.94 -14.65 0.84
C MET A 436 24.93 -15.50 1.60
N ALA A 437 24.73 -15.24 2.89
CA ALA A 437 23.75 -15.95 3.70
C ALA A 437 22.33 -15.73 3.17
N ILE A 438 21.98 -14.49 2.79
CA ILE A 438 20.71 -14.17 2.13
C ILE A 438 20.57 -14.95 0.81
N GLY A 439 21.60 -14.90 -0.05
CA GLY A 439 21.59 -15.61 -1.33
C GLY A 439 21.41 -17.13 -1.17
N ARG A 440 22.13 -17.76 -0.24
CA ARG A 440 22.01 -19.21 0.05
C ARG A 440 20.65 -19.58 0.61
N GLN A 441 20.07 -18.73 1.45
CA GLN A 441 18.79 -19.01 2.06
C GLN A 441 17.66 -19.01 1.03
N LEU A 442 17.69 -18.06 0.09
CA LEU A 442 16.70 -17.91 -0.98
C LEU A 442 17.00 -18.70 -2.25
N GLY A 443 18.19 -19.29 -2.37
CA GLY A 443 18.58 -20.10 -3.52
C GLY A 443 18.97 -19.28 -4.75
N TYR A 444 19.58 -18.11 -4.55
CA TYR A 444 20.15 -17.34 -5.65
C TYR A 444 21.36 -18.08 -6.26
N SER A 445 21.55 -17.94 -7.56
CA SER A 445 22.72 -18.47 -8.27
C SER A 445 24.00 -17.71 -7.91
N GLU A 446 23.88 -16.43 -7.59
CA GLU A 446 24.98 -15.53 -7.27
C GLU A 446 24.69 -14.69 -6.03
N ARG A 447 25.75 -14.13 -5.44
CA ARG A 447 25.63 -13.25 -4.28
C ARG A 447 25.05 -11.90 -4.73
N PRO A 448 23.95 -11.41 -4.09
CA PRO A 448 23.41 -10.10 -4.41
C PRO A 448 24.38 -9.00 -3.95
N THR A 449 24.32 -7.85 -4.61
CA THR A 449 25.17 -6.69 -4.33
C THR A 449 24.42 -5.63 -3.54
N ALA A 450 23.10 -5.59 -3.72
CA ALA A 450 22.18 -4.78 -2.94
C ALA A 450 20.91 -5.56 -2.60
N VAL A 451 20.36 -5.27 -1.41
CA VAL A 451 19.10 -5.84 -0.95
C VAL A 451 18.25 -4.76 -0.31
N GLN A 452 16.96 -4.70 -0.66
CA GLN A 452 15.97 -3.86 0.00
C GLN A 452 15.34 -4.64 1.16
N GLY A 453 15.30 -4.05 2.35
CA GLY A 453 14.79 -4.77 3.52
C GLY A 453 14.32 -3.88 4.67
N ARG A 454 13.95 -4.50 5.78
CA ARG A 454 13.58 -3.84 7.04
C ARG A 454 14.29 -4.53 8.18
N ILE A 455 14.84 -3.75 9.11
CA ILE A 455 15.49 -4.26 10.32
C ILE A 455 15.57 -3.13 11.33
N PHE A 456 15.40 -3.44 12.61
CA PHE A 456 15.69 -2.51 13.72
C PHE A 456 15.06 -1.11 13.56
N GLY A 457 13.75 -1.08 13.27
CA GLY A 457 13.03 0.18 13.02
C GLY A 457 13.47 0.95 11.75
N SER A 458 14.29 0.34 10.90
CA SER A 458 14.92 0.95 9.75
C SER A 458 14.37 0.39 8.43
N LYS A 459 14.29 1.27 7.42
CA LYS A 459 13.86 0.98 6.04
C LYS A 459 14.93 1.49 5.07
N GLY A 460 15.22 0.70 4.05
CA GLY A 460 16.07 1.15 2.96
C GLY A 460 16.65 0.02 2.12
N VAL A 461 17.75 0.35 1.44
CA VAL A 461 18.63 -0.58 0.73
C VAL A 461 19.92 -0.76 1.53
N TRP A 462 20.46 -1.98 1.54
CA TRP A 462 21.80 -2.26 2.02
C TRP A 462 22.64 -2.80 0.89
N ILE A 463 23.77 -2.14 0.66
CA ILE A 463 24.73 -2.52 -0.37
C ILE A 463 25.97 -3.17 0.24
N LEU A 464 26.64 -3.94 -0.58
CA LEU A 464 27.93 -4.58 -0.32
C LEU A 464 28.94 -3.57 0.29
N HIS A 465 29.40 -3.81 1.53
CA HIS A 465 30.29 -2.91 2.33
C HIS A 465 31.72 -2.80 1.78
N PRO A 466 32.24 -1.62 1.37
CA PRO A 466 33.46 -1.44 0.57
C PRO A 466 34.65 -2.35 0.95
N ASP A 467 34.94 -2.47 2.26
CA ASP A 467 36.08 -3.25 2.76
C ASP A 467 35.73 -4.65 3.36
N ASP A 468 34.60 -4.80 4.06
CA ASP A 468 34.19 -6.06 4.73
C ASP A 468 33.54 -7.05 3.73
N ARG A 469 34.39 -7.83 3.06
CA ARG A 469 34.01 -8.73 1.94
C ARG A 469 34.16 -10.22 2.24
N LEU A 470 34.75 -10.59 3.37
CA LEU A 470 35.17 -11.98 3.63
C LEU A 470 33.97 -12.93 3.75
N PRO A 471 33.96 -14.09 3.05
CA PRO A 471 32.87 -15.07 3.14
C PRO A 471 32.63 -15.63 4.54
N ASP A 472 33.69 -15.79 5.32
CA ASP A 472 33.67 -16.46 6.63
C ASP A 472 33.56 -15.47 7.80
N ALA A 473 33.47 -14.16 7.53
CA ALA A 473 33.26 -13.16 8.57
C ALA A 473 31.85 -13.30 9.19
N PRO A 474 31.66 -12.91 10.46
CA PRO A 474 30.31 -12.83 11.02
C PRO A 474 29.45 -11.86 10.19
N PRO A 475 28.17 -12.19 9.91
CA PRO A 475 27.25 -11.28 9.22
C PRO A 475 27.14 -9.95 9.96
N ARG A 476 27.38 -8.84 9.26
CA ARG A 476 27.32 -7.47 9.81
C ARG A 476 26.49 -6.54 8.94
N ILE A 477 25.92 -5.54 9.60
CA ILE A 477 25.07 -4.53 8.97
C ILE A 477 25.34 -3.15 9.56
N TRP A 478 25.33 -2.14 8.70
CA TRP A 478 25.49 -0.73 9.05
C TRP A 478 24.24 0.04 8.65
N ILE A 479 23.69 0.81 9.59
CA ILE A 479 22.44 1.53 9.45
C ILE A 479 22.71 3.03 9.55
N ARG A 480 22.19 3.81 8.59
CA ARG A 480 22.29 5.28 8.60
C ARG A 480 21.13 5.93 9.36
N ALA A 481 21.31 7.20 9.76
CA ALA A 481 20.26 7.96 10.42
C ALA A 481 19.03 8.14 9.50
N SER A 482 19.26 8.39 8.21
CA SER A 482 18.24 8.43 7.17
C SER A 482 17.39 7.16 7.10
N GLN A 483 17.97 5.97 7.35
CA GLN A 483 17.26 4.69 7.32
C GLN A 483 16.37 4.46 8.55
N GLN A 484 16.77 4.96 9.73
CA GLN A 484 16.08 4.66 10.99
C GLN A 484 14.81 5.50 11.15
N LYS A 485 13.64 4.86 10.94
CA LYS A 485 12.33 5.53 11.01
C LYS A 485 11.63 5.36 12.36
N ILE A 486 11.98 4.29 13.10
CA ILE A 486 11.48 3.99 14.44
C ILE A 486 12.65 3.89 15.41
N LYS A 487 12.58 4.62 16.52
CA LYS A 487 13.50 4.45 17.65
C LYS A 487 12.97 3.36 18.57
N LEU A 488 13.73 2.28 18.70
CA LEU A 488 13.46 1.17 19.62
C LEU A 488 14.32 1.23 20.88
N LEU A 489 15.38 2.04 20.87
CA LEU A 489 16.30 2.27 21.99
C LEU A 489 16.80 3.72 21.96
N ASP A 490 17.04 4.30 23.15
CA ASP A 490 17.68 5.61 23.29
C ASP A 490 19.16 5.57 22.89
N THR A 491 19.91 4.61 23.43
CA THR A 491 21.33 4.42 23.16
C THR A 491 21.60 3.04 22.58
N LEU A 492 22.38 2.98 21.49
CA LEU A 492 22.85 1.72 20.94
C LEU A 492 24.10 1.27 21.72
N ASN A 493 23.93 0.32 22.63
CA ASN A 493 25.05 -0.42 23.20
C ASN A 493 24.69 -1.90 23.30
N GLU A 494 25.68 -2.74 23.54
CA GLU A 494 25.50 -4.20 23.55
C GLU A 494 24.45 -4.64 24.59
N ALA A 495 24.45 -4.03 25.77
CA ALA A 495 23.52 -4.35 26.85
C ALA A 495 22.07 -3.98 26.49
N THR A 496 21.84 -2.85 25.82
CA THR A 496 20.49 -2.41 25.41
C THR A 496 19.99 -3.17 24.19
N LEU A 497 20.85 -3.51 23.22
CA LEU A 497 20.45 -4.29 22.06
C LEU A 497 20.01 -5.71 22.42
N ARG A 498 20.61 -6.32 23.46
CA ARG A 498 20.15 -7.62 23.99
C ARG A 498 18.74 -7.58 24.60
N GLN A 499 18.21 -6.39 24.93
CA GLN A 499 16.85 -6.22 25.44
C GLN A 499 15.81 -6.12 24.31
N VAL A 500 16.26 -5.94 23.07
CA VAL A 500 15.36 -5.78 21.92
C VAL A 500 14.81 -7.15 21.52
N HIS A 501 13.50 -7.20 21.29
CA HIS A 501 12.82 -8.41 20.85
C HIS A 501 13.46 -8.98 19.57
N PRO A 502 13.65 -10.31 19.44
CA PRO A 502 14.32 -10.94 18.29
C PRO A 502 13.77 -10.51 16.92
N ALA A 503 12.47 -10.25 16.84
CA ALA A 503 11.81 -9.76 15.62
C ALA A 503 12.44 -8.48 15.01
N HIS A 504 13.09 -7.65 15.81
CA HIS A 504 13.69 -6.40 15.35
C HIS A 504 15.14 -6.55 14.90
N VAL A 505 15.81 -7.67 15.21
CA VAL A 505 17.18 -7.97 14.75
C VAL A 505 17.21 -8.98 13.61
N ILE A 506 16.02 -9.46 13.18
CA ILE A 506 15.85 -10.21 11.94
C ILE A 506 15.72 -9.21 10.79
N PHE A 507 16.51 -9.44 9.74
CA PHE A 507 16.43 -8.72 8.49
C PHE A 507 15.29 -9.30 7.65
N ASP A 508 14.22 -8.52 7.52
CA ASP A 508 13.10 -8.82 6.66
C ASP A 508 13.41 -8.33 5.24
N LEU A 509 13.73 -9.26 4.36
CA LEU A 509 14.06 -9.00 2.96
C LEU A 509 12.78 -8.74 2.16
N LEU A 510 12.78 -7.66 1.38
CA LEU A 510 11.70 -7.31 0.45
C LEU A 510 12.07 -7.71 -0.98
N ALA A 511 13.29 -7.37 -1.43
CA ALA A 511 13.74 -7.58 -2.80
C ALA A 511 15.27 -7.56 -2.91
N PRO A 512 15.88 -8.36 -3.80
CA PRO A 512 17.27 -8.20 -4.22
C PRO A 512 17.42 -7.15 -5.34
N SER A 513 18.65 -6.71 -5.61
CA SER A 513 19.01 -6.02 -6.84
C SER A 513 18.66 -6.83 -8.08
N ARG A 514 18.19 -6.14 -9.11
CA ARG A 514 17.86 -6.73 -10.41
C ARG A 514 17.92 -5.68 -11.50
N VAL A 515 18.09 -6.14 -12.73
CA VAL A 515 18.01 -5.33 -13.94
C VAL A 515 16.84 -5.81 -14.80
N SER A 516 16.02 -4.87 -15.25
CA SER A 516 14.97 -5.13 -16.24
C SER A 516 15.34 -4.50 -17.58
N ILE A 517 15.37 -5.30 -18.63
CA ILE A 517 15.72 -4.91 -20.00
C ILE A 517 14.72 -5.51 -21.00
N PRO A 518 14.31 -4.75 -22.04
CA PRO A 518 14.44 -3.30 -22.20
C PRO A 518 13.48 -2.53 -21.28
N ALA A 519 13.74 -1.24 -21.02
CA ALA A 519 12.78 -0.39 -20.31
C ALA A 519 11.69 0.17 -21.24
N ARG A 520 10.56 0.52 -20.63
CA ARG A 520 9.41 1.13 -21.29
C ARG A 520 9.25 2.59 -20.85
N LEU A 521 8.97 3.46 -21.81
CA LEU A 521 8.64 4.85 -21.51
C LEU A 521 7.21 4.95 -20.95
N SER A 522 7.07 5.65 -19.84
CA SER A 522 5.76 6.05 -19.30
C SER A 522 5.20 7.24 -20.06
N ARG A 523 3.88 7.46 -19.99
CA ARG A 523 3.24 8.61 -20.63
C ARG A 523 3.82 9.95 -20.17
N LEU A 524 4.07 10.13 -18.88
CA LEU A 524 4.66 11.35 -18.33
C LEU A 524 6.10 11.55 -18.80
N THR A 525 6.88 10.48 -18.89
CA THR A 525 8.24 10.54 -19.45
C THR A 525 8.22 10.87 -20.95
N ILE A 526 7.29 10.33 -21.74
CA ILE A 526 7.12 10.71 -23.15
C ILE A 526 6.92 12.22 -23.30
N ILE A 527 6.08 12.82 -22.44
CA ILE A 527 5.83 14.26 -22.44
C ILE A 527 7.09 15.04 -22.05
N ASN A 528 7.82 14.59 -21.02
CA ASN A 528 9.07 15.19 -20.59
C ASN A 528 10.13 15.19 -21.72
N LEU A 529 10.36 14.04 -22.34
CA LEU A 529 11.31 13.87 -23.44
C LEU A 529 10.96 14.79 -24.62
N ALA A 530 9.67 14.86 -24.99
CA ALA A 530 9.20 15.75 -26.06
C ALA A 530 9.39 17.24 -25.71
N HIS A 531 9.17 17.64 -24.46
CA HIS A 531 9.43 19.01 -23.99
C HIS A 531 10.92 19.37 -24.11
N ASN A 532 11.79 18.45 -23.71
CA ASN A 532 13.25 18.51 -23.77
C ASN A 532 13.83 18.21 -25.17
N LYS A 533 13.05 18.53 -26.21
CA LYS A 533 13.43 18.60 -27.63
C LYS A 533 13.66 17.27 -28.35
N ILE A 534 13.33 16.12 -27.74
CA ILE A 534 13.29 14.88 -28.50
C ILE A 534 12.19 14.97 -29.57
N PRO A 535 12.53 14.77 -30.87
CA PRO A 535 11.54 14.87 -31.94
C PRO A 535 10.46 13.81 -31.78
N LYS A 536 9.19 14.22 -31.93
CA LYS A 536 8.04 13.31 -31.89
C LYS A 536 8.17 12.14 -32.87
N GLN A 537 8.79 12.38 -34.02
CA GLN A 537 9.01 11.35 -35.04
C GLN A 537 9.89 10.20 -34.53
N VAL A 538 10.87 10.48 -33.65
CA VAL A 538 11.71 9.44 -33.03
C VAL A 538 10.83 8.54 -32.15
N LEU A 539 9.99 9.12 -31.31
CA LEU A 539 9.07 8.38 -30.45
C LEU A 539 8.06 7.54 -31.25
N VAL A 540 7.51 8.10 -32.32
CA VAL A 540 6.62 7.38 -33.25
C VAL A 540 7.35 6.22 -33.91
N SER A 541 8.60 6.44 -34.37
CA SER A 541 9.39 5.38 -35.00
C SER A 541 9.74 4.24 -34.03
N LEU A 542 10.02 4.54 -32.76
CA LEU A 542 10.25 3.54 -31.72
C LEU A 542 8.98 2.70 -31.47
N MET A 543 7.82 3.36 -31.37
CA MET A 543 6.54 2.68 -31.22
C MET A 543 6.22 1.78 -32.43
N GLU A 544 6.41 2.30 -33.65
CA GLU A 544 6.17 1.55 -34.87
C GLU A 544 7.09 0.33 -34.98
N SER A 545 8.39 0.49 -34.77
CA SER A 545 9.35 -0.60 -34.80
C SER A 545 9.06 -1.66 -33.72
N GLY A 546 8.73 -1.23 -32.49
CA GLY A 546 8.34 -2.13 -31.42
C GLY A 546 7.10 -2.96 -31.76
N LEU A 547 6.05 -2.29 -32.23
CA LEU A 547 4.81 -2.96 -32.62
C LEU A 547 5.01 -3.94 -33.78
N ARG A 548 5.79 -3.54 -34.80
CA ARG A 548 6.14 -4.42 -35.93
C ARG A 548 6.88 -5.66 -35.46
N ALA A 549 7.83 -5.52 -34.53
CA ALA A 549 8.59 -6.65 -33.98
C ALA A 549 7.70 -7.62 -33.19
N GLU A 550 6.82 -7.10 -32.33
CA GLU A 550 5.89 -7.92 -31.54
C GLU A 550 4.90 -8.67 -32.45
N VAL A 551 4.29 -7.99 -33.41
CA VAL A 551 3.33 -8.61 -34.34
C VAL A 551 4.03 -9.65 -35.22
N ALA A 552 5.24 -9.36 -35.71
CA ALA A 552 6.01 -10.31 -36.50
C ALA A 552 6.30 -11.59 -35.71
N ALA A 553 6.69 -11.47 -34.43
CA ALA A 553 6.96 -12.62 -33.57
C ALA A 553 5.71 -13.49 -33.32
N LEU A 554 4.52 -12.88 -33.25
CA LEU A 554 3.25 -13.58 -33.06
C LEU A 554 2.68 -14.18 -34.37
N THR A 555 3.16 -13.74 -35.53
CA THR A 555 2.63 -14.14 -36.85
C THR A 555 3.61 -15.00 -37.67
N GLN A 556 4.83 -15.24 -37.17
CA GLN A 556 5.82 -16.12 -37.78
C GLN A 556 5.52 -17.60 -37.50
N TRP A 557 4.69 -18.23 -38.34
CA TRP A 557 4.28 -19.64 -38.16
C TRP A 557 5.01 -20.64 -39.05
N SER A 558 5.93 -20.17 -39.90
CA SER A 558 6.71 -20.99 -40.82
C SER A 558 8.19 -21.01 -40.46
N GLY A 559 8.83 -22.16 -40.66
CA GLY A 559 10.25 -22.41 -40.39
C GLY A 559 10.47 -23.51 -39.35
N PRO A 560 11.70 -24.03 -39.26
CA PRO A 560 12.04 -25.19 -38.43
C PRO A 560 11.84 -24.96 -36.92
N ALA A 561 11.83 -23.70 -36.46
CA ALA A 561 11.65 -23.31 -35.06
C ALA A 561 10.41 -22.44 -34.82
N ALA A 562 9.46 -22.41 -35.76
CA ALA A 562 8.32 -21.48 -35.71
C ALA A 562 7.47 -21.64 -34.45
N MET A 563 7.10 -22.87 -34.08
CA MET A 563 6.25 -23.11 -32.90
C MET A 563 6.95 -22.77 -31.57
N PRO A 564 8.22 -23.14 -31.33
CA PRO A 564 8.97 -22.66 -30.16
C PRO A 564 9.10 -21.12 -30.10
N LEU A 565 9.33 -20.45 -31.23
CA LEU A 565 9.43 -18.99 -31.28
C LEU A 565 8.07 -18.32 -31.00
N LEU A 566 6.98 -18.86 -31.57
CA LEU A 566 5.62 -18.42 -31.30
C LEU A 566 5.25 -18.64 -29.82
N TRP A 567 5.60 -19.79 -29.25
CA TRP A 567 5.42 -20.08 -27.83
C TRP A 567 6.12 -19.03 -26.97
N SER A 568 7.38 -18.71 -27.29
CA SER A 568 8.15 -17.68 -26.59
C SER A 568 7.52 -16.29 -26.71
N ALA A 569 7.06 -15.91 -27.92
CA ALA A 569 6.40 -14.64 -28.17
C ALA A 569 5.10 -14.49 -27.37
N VAL A 570 4.22 -15.51 -27.40
CA VAL A 570 2.97 -15.52 -26.64
C VAL A 570 3.24 -15.48 -25.14
N ASN A 571 4.22 -16.26 -24.66
CA ASN A 571 4.61 -16.28 -23.25
C ASN A 571 5.10 -14.89 -22.77
N LYS A 572 5.88 -14.19 -23.59
CA LYS A 572 6.39 -12.85 -23.30
C LYS A 572 5.27 -11.81 -23.24
N VAL A 573 4.40 -11.79 -24.25
CA VAL A 573 3.32 -10.79 -24.36
C VAL A 573 2.21 -11.02 -23.34
N SER A 574 1.86 -12.28 -23.07
CA SER A 574 0.79 -12.64 -22.14
C SER A 574 1.28 -12.84 -20.70
N GLY A 575 2.59 -12.71 -20.44
CA GLY A 575 3.17 -12.85 -19.10
C GLY A 575 2.96 -14.22 -18.43
N VAL A 576 2.69 -15.28 -19.19
CA VAL A 576 2.21 -16.56 -18.66
C VAL A 576 3.17 -17.20 -17.66
N SER A 577 4.45 -17.29 -18.02
CA SER A 577 5.46 -17.89 -17.12
C SER A 577 5.58 -17.10 -15.82
N SER A 578 5.52 -15.78 -15.89
CA SER A 578 5.53 -14.90 -14.73
C SER A 578 4.29 -15.15 -13.86
N LEU A 579 3.09 -15.20 -14.45
CA LEU A 579 1.83 -15.47 -13.73
C LEU A 579 1.82 -16.86 -13.08
N ARG A 580 2.29 -17.90 -13.78
CA ARG A 580 2.42 -19.25 -13.23
C ARG A 580 3.39 -19.28 -12.06
N LEU A 581 4.56 -18.68 -12.24
CA LEU A 581 5.57 -18.58 -11.19
C LEU A 581 5.05 -17.78 -10.00
N GLN A 582 4.24 -16.74 -10.25
CA GLN A 582 3.56 -15.98 -9.22
C GLN A 582 2.62 -16.87 -8.38
N ARG A 583 1.79 -17.71 -9.02
CA ARG A 583 0.92 -18.67 -8.31
C ARG A 583 1.71 -19.62 -7.42
N TYR A 584 2.82 -20.19 -7.93
CA TYR A 584 3.63 -21.16 -7.17
C TYR A 584 4.44 -20.51 -6.04
N ALA A 585 4.90 -19.28 -6.21
CA ALA A 585 5.78 -18.61 -5.25
C ALA A 585 5.05 -17.92 -4.08
N ALA A 586 3.73 -18.11 -3.91
CA ALA A 586 2.91 -17.80 -2.72
C ALA A 586 3.34 -16.56 -1.89
N GLY A 587 3.59 -15.42 -2.53
CA GLY A 587 3.98 -14.16 -1.85
C GLY A 587 5.47 -13.95 -1.55
N VAL A 588 6.35 -14.87 -1.94
CA VAL A 588 7.84 -14.78 -1.82
C VAL A 588 8.49 -14.17 -3.07
N GLN A 589 7.71 -14.01 -4.14
CA GLN A 589 8.16 -13.58 -5.48
C GLN A 589 9.11 -12.38 -5.49
N ARG A 590 8.77 -11.31 -4.75
CA ARG A 590 9.55 -10.08 -4.71
C ARG A 590 10.92 -10.34 -4.06
N ALA A 591 10.95 -11.11 -2.98
CA ALA A 591 12.18 -11.53 -2.33
C ALA A 591 13.00 -12.49 -3.20
N LEU A 592 12.37 -13.25 -4.11
CA LEU A 592 13.07 -14.07 -5.10
C LEU A 592 13.56 -13.27 -6.33
N GLY A 593 13.23 -11.98 -6.43
CA GLY A 593 13.58 -11.14 -7.59
C GLY A 593 12.75 -11.43 -8.84
N LEU A 594 11.66 -12.20 -8.73
CA LEU A 594 10.89 -12.71 -9.87
C LEU A 594 9.86 -11.73 -10.42
N VAL A 595 9.50 -10.71 -9.64
CA VAL A 595 8.44 -9.75 -9.97
C VAL A 595 9.00 -8.35 -9.99
N ARG A 596 8.81 -7.66 -11.13
CA ARG A 596 9.02 -6.22 -11.24
C ARG A 596 8.13 -5.54 -10.22
N ARG A 597 8.54 -4.39 -9.69
CA ARG A 597 7.58 -3.52 -9.02
C ARG A 597 6.66 -3.06 -10.16
N GLU A 598 5.51 -3.72 -10.33
CA GLU A 598 4.43 -3.22 -11.17
C GLU A 598 3.89 -1.96 -10.48
N ASN A 599 4.70 -0.90 -10.50
CA ASN A 599 4.12 0.40 -10.73
C ASN A 599 3.86 0.36 -12.22
N ASP A 600 2.63 0.04 -12.64
CA ASP A 600 2.19 0.60 -13.91
C ASP A 600 2.46 2.12 -13.77
N PRO A 601 3.35 2.71 -14.58
CA PRO A 601 3.84 4.06 -14.32
C PRO A 601 2.75 5.14 -14.46
N ASP A 602 1.54 4.74 -14.90
CA ASP A 602 0.33 5.56 -14.98
C ASP A 602 -0.75 5.20 -13.93
N ASP A 603 -0.55 4.18 -13.08
CA ASP A 603 -1.55 3.70 -12.12
C ASP A 603 -1.20 4.17 -10.70
N ASP A 604 -1.91 5.22 -10.25
CA ASP A 604 -1.82 5.75 -8.88
C ASP A 604 -2.30 4.66 -7.90
N GLU A 605 -1.35 4.07 -7.17
CA GLU A 605 -1.57 3.28 -5.94
C GLU A 605 -2.77 2.33 -5.94
N SER A 606 -2.81 1.38 -6.87
CA SER A 606 -3.47 0.10 -6.59
C SER A 606 -2.47 -1.02 -6.82
N GLU A 607 -2.07 -1.71 -5.74
CA GLU A 607 -1.74 -3.12 -5.93
C GLU A 607 -3.00 -3.71 -6.55
N SER A 608 -2.89 -4.17 -7.80
CA SER A 608 -3.96 -4.79 -8.55
C SER A 608 -4.75 -5.70 -7.60
N GLU A 609 -6.06 -5.44 -7.48
CA GLU A 609 -6.98 -6.36 -6.82
C GLU A 609 -6.59 -7.75 -7.31
N GLU A 610 -6.21 -8.65 -6.38
CA GLU A 610 -5.71 -9.98 -6.70
C GLU A 610 -6.50 -10.55 -7.86
N ASP A 611 -5.88 -10.55 -9.03
CA ASP A 611 -6.54 -11.07 -10.21
C ASP A 611 -6.85 -12.52 -9.83
N PRO A 612 -8.12 -12.97 -9.86
CA PRO A 612 -8.46 -14.36 -9.56
C PRO A 612 -7.63 -15.35 -10.39
N THR A 613 -7.05 -14.91 -11.52
CA THR A 613 -6.08 -15.70 -12.29
C THR A 613 -4.72 -15.89 -11.60
N THR A 614 -4.35 -15.16 -10.55
CA THR A 614 -3.08 -15.32 -9.80
C THR A 614 -3.20 -16.25 -8.59
N SER A 615 -4.42 -16.73 -8.31
CA SER A 615 -4.66 -17.74 -7.29
C SER A 615 -4.15 -19.12 -7.73
N PRO A 616 -3.53 -19.92 -6.84
CA PRO A 616 -3.23 -21.33 -7.12
C PRO A 616 -4.47 -22.15 -7.52
N ASP A 617 -5.67 -21.70 -7.11
CA ASP A 617 -6.95 -22.36 -7.33
C ASP A 617 -7.66 -21.89 -8.64
N CYS A 618 -6.95 -21.22 -9.56
CA CYS A 618 -7.54 -20.59 -10.75
C CYS A 618 -7.88 -21.54 -11.91
N LEU A 619 -7.76 -22.87 -11.74
CA LEU A 619 -8.22 -23.82 -12.75
C LEU A 619 -9.75 -23.85 -12.73
N ILE A 620 -10.38 -23.07 -13.61
CA ILE A 620 -11.84 -23.07 -13.79
C ILE A 620 -12.20 -24.30 -14.62
N ASP A 621 -12.80 -25.32 -14.01
CA ASP A 621 -13.32 -26.52 -14.68
C ASP A 621 -12.30 -27.25 -15.58
N GLY A 622 -11.02 -27.24 -15.20
CA GLY A 622 -9.94 -27.88 -15.96
C GLY A 622 -9.48 -27.11 -17.20
N LYS A 623 -9.89 -25.84 -17.36
CA LYS A 623 -9.39 -24.95 -18.41
C LYS A 623 -8.36 -23.97 -17.86
N PRO A 624 -7.36 -23.58 -18.68
CA PRO A 624 -6.44 -22.52 -18.30
C PRO A 624 -7.17 -21.19 -18.07
N PRO A 625 -6.69 -20.36 -17.14
CA PRO A 625 -7.37 -19.13 -16.73
C PRO A 625 -7.29 -17.99 -17.75
N SER A 626 -6.37 -18.08 -18.73
CA SER A 626 -6.16 -17.05 -19.75
C SER A 626 -6.04 -17.65 -21.15
N ILE A 627 -6.34 -16.82 -22.17
CA ILE A 627 -6.16 -17.18 -23.58
C ILE A 627 -4.69 -17.47 -23.85
N GLY A 628 -3.76 -16.67 -23.31
CA GLY A 628 -2.32 -16.90 -23.44
C GLY A 628 -1.90 -18.28 -22.94
N GLU A 629 -2.39 -18.70 -21.77
CA GLU A 629 -2.12 -20.05 -21.27
C GLU A 629 -2.73 -21.15 -22.13
N THR A 630 -3.95 -20.95 -22.61
CA THR A 630 -4.62 -21.88 -23.53
C THR A 630 -3.79 -22.06 -24.81
N VAL A 631 -3.28 -20.98 -25.38
CA VAL A 631 -2.41 -21.01 -26.56
C VAL A 631 -1.12 -21.77 -26.26
N LEU A 632 -0.44 -21.48 -25.14
CA LEU A 632 0.81 -22.18 -24.80
C LEU A 632 0.61 -23.69 -24.62
N GLU A 633 -0.49 -24.12 -23.99
CA GLU A 633 -0.78 -25.54 -23.79
C GLU A 633 -1.12 -26.27 -25.10
N LYS A 634 -1.88 -25.63 -26.00
CA LYS A 634 -2.14 -26.15 -27.35
C LYS A 634 -0.84 -26.31 -28.13
N LEU A 635 0.02 -25.29 -28.13
CA LEU A 635 1.32 -25.34 -28.81
C LEU A 635 2.21 -26.45 -28.24
N GLN A 636 2.26 -26.61 -26.91
CA GLN A 636 3.02 -27.68 -26.24
C GLN A 636 2.48 -29.08 -26.56
N SER A 637 1.18 -29.20 -26.77
CA SER A 637 0.51 -30.46 -27.15
C SER A 637 0.70 -30.80 -28.64
N GLY A 638 1.35 -29.93 -29.42
CA GLY A 638 1.66 -30.17 -30.84
C GLY A 638 0.64 -29.60 -31.82
N PHE A 639 -0.34 -28.81 -31.37
CA PHE A 639 -1.25 -28.13 -32.29
C PHE A 639 -0.55 -27.00 -33.06
N SER A 640 -0.95 -26.81 -34.31
CA SER A 640 -0.44 -25.76 -35.20
C SER A 640 -1.54 -24.76 -35.57
N PRO A 641 -1.26 -23.43 -35.60
CA PRO A 641 -2.25 -22.42 -35.98
C PRO A 641 -2.79 -22.58 -37.40
N LEU A 642 -2.05 -23.25 -38.28
CA LEU A 642 -2.48 -23.51 -39.66
C LEU A 642 -3.45 -24.70 -39.78
N GLU A 643 -3.48 -25.56 -38.77
CA GLU A 643 -4.26 -26.81 -38.77
C GLU A 643 -5.46 -26.74 -37.82
N ASP A 644 -5.32 -26.00 -36.71
CA ASP A 644 -6.37 -25.81 -35.72
C ASP A 644 -6.95 -24.40 -35.76
N HIS A 645 -8.20 -24.29 -36.22
CA HIS A 645 -8.92 -23.02 -36.30
C HIS A 645 -9.10 -22.36 -34.92
N THR A 646 -9.21 -23.14 -33.84
CA THR A 646 -9.41 -22.57 -32.51
C THR A 646 -8.15 -21.85 -32.01
N LEU A 647 -6.98 -22.47 -32.19
CA LEU A 647 -5.68 -21.88 -31.90
C LEU A 647 -5.41 -20.64 -32.76
N PHE A 648 -5.81 -20.65 -34.04
CA PHE A 648 -5.73 -19.48 -34.90
C PHE A 648 -6.53 -18.29 -34.33
N GLU A 649 -7.79 -18.50 -33.95
CA GLU A 649 -8.63 -17.43 -33.39
C GLU A 649 -8.10 -16.97 -32.01
N ASP A 650 -7.59 -17.87 -31.18
CA ASP A 650 -6.97 -17.51 -29.90
C ASP A 650 -5.72 -16.64 -30.10
N ILE A 651 -4.82 -16.99 -31.04
CA ILE A 651 -3.63 -16.19 -31.37
C ILE A 651 -4.02 -14.85 -31.97
N LYS A 652 -5.01 -14.83 -32.86
CA LYS A 652 -5.54 -13.58 -33.44
C LYS A 652 -6.08 -12.65 -32.35
N GLN A 653 -6.74 -13.19 -31.33
CA GLN A 653 -7.17 -12.41 -30.18
C GLN A 653 -5.97 -11.90 -29.35
N VAL A 654 -4.94 -12.71 -29.13
CA VAL A 654 -3.69 -12.27 -28.48
C VAL A 654 -3.04 -11.12 -29.25
N VAL A 655 -2.90 -11.25 -30.58
CA VAL A 655 -2.35 -10.18 -31.44
C VAL A 655 -3.19 -8.91 -31.35
N LYS A 656 -4.52 -9.03 -31.41
CA LYS A 656 -5.43 -7.90 -31.28
C LYS A 656 -5.27 -7.19 -29.93
N ASN A 657 -5.26 -7.95 -28.82
CA ASN A 657 -5.06 -7.41 -27.48
C ASN A 657 -3.70 -6.71 -27.35
N THR A 658 -2.66 -7.25 -27.99
CA THR A 658 -1.31 -6.67 -28.01
C THR A 658 -1.31 -5.32 -28.71
N ILE A 659 -1.90 -5.24 -29.91
CA ILE A 659 -2.00 -4.00 -30.68
C ILE A 659 -2.83 -2.97 -29.91
N GLU A 660 -3.99 -3.37 -29.37
CA GLU A 660 -4.88 -2.47 -28.64
C GLU A 660 -4.21 -1.91 -27.38
N SER A 661 -3.56 -2.75 -26.58
CA SER A 661 -2.83 -2.31 -25.37
C SER A 661 -1.66 -1.41 -25.75
N SER A 662 -0.88 -1.80 -26.77
CA SER A 662 0.26 -1.02 -27.23
C SER A 662 -0.12 0.37 -27.72
N VAL A 663 -1.27 0.52 -28.39
CA VAL A 663 -1.79 1.81 -28.85
C VAL A 663 -2.43 2.61 -27.72
N LYS A 664 -3.26 1.97 -26.88
CA LYS A 664 -4.03 2.65 -25.83
C LYS A 664 -3.12 3.19 -24.73
N ASP A 665 -2.14 2.41 -24.30
CA ASP A 665 -1.30 2.74 -23.14
C ASP A 665 0.09 3.24 -23.57
N TYR A 666 0.25 3.61 -24.85
CA TYR A 666 1.49 4.13 -25.44
C TYR A 666 2.72 3.25 -25.12
N HIS A 667 2.66 1.96 -25.47
CA HIS A 667 3.77 1.02 -25.23
C HIS A 667 4.97 1.35 -26.11
N ILE A 668 5.83 2.27 -25.64
CA ILE A 668 7.09 2.60 -26.32
C ILE A 668 8.24 1.92 -25.58
N VAL A 669 8.76 0.86 -26.19
CA VAL A 669 9.92 0.12 -25.69
C VAL A 669 11.18 0.73 -26.30
N VAL A 670 12.16 1.06 -25.45
CA VAL A 670 13.48 1.55 -25.90
C VAL A 670 14.47 0.42 -25.74
N GLN A 671 14.96 -0.15 -26.85
CA GLN A 671 15.82 -1.34 -26.81
C GLN A 671 17.11 -1.10 -26.03
N GLN A 672 17.76 0.05 -26.26
CA GLN A 672 18.97 0.49 -25.56
C GLN A 672 18.63 1.21 -24.25
N SER A 673 17.94 0.50 -23.35
CA SER A 673 17.60 0.99 -22.03
C SER A 673 17.45 -0.12 -21.00
N ALA A 674 17.68 0.21 -19.73
CA ALA A 674 17.49 -0.69 -18.61
C ALA A 674 16.95 0.04 -17.39
N GLU A 675 16.29 -0.70 -16.51
CA GLU A 675 15.78 -0.23 -15.23
C GLU A 675 16.47 -1.00 -14.08
N ALA A 676 17.04 -0.29 -13.11
CA ALA A 676 17.76 -0.89 -11.97
C ALA A 676 17.73 0.01 -10.72
N TYR A 677 18.03 -0.55 -9.54
CA TYR A 677 18.12 0.24 -8.31
C TYR A 677 19.21 1.30 -8.43
N ILE A 678 18.94 2.49 -7.89
CA ILE A 678 19.97 3.49 -7.67
C ILE A 678 20.58 3.34 -6.28
N VAL A 679 21.91 3.42 -6.21
CA VAL A 679 22.68 3.29 -4.96
C VAL A 679 23.78 4.35 -4.92
N PRO A 680 24.17 4.85 -3.74
CA PRO A 680 25.26 5.81 -3.64
C PRO A 680 26.61 5.12 -3.89
N ASP A 681 27.57 5.89 -4.39
CA ASP A 681 28.95 5.46 -4.57
C ASP A 681 29.59 5.12 -3.21
N PRO A 682 29.88 3.83 -2.96
CA PRO A 682 30.41 3.37 -1.69
C PRO A 682 31.89 3.71 -1.48
N LEU A 683 32.60 4.11 -2.53
CA LEU A 683 34.04 4.37 -2.53
C LEU A 683 34.38 5.84 -2.84
N GLY A 684 33.40 6.65 -3.27
CA GLY A 684 33.59 8.07 -3.60
C GLY A 684 34.50 8.32 -4.81
N VAL A 685 34.53 7.39 -5.76
CA VAL A 685 35.37 7.43 -6.97
C VAL A 685 34.72 8.16 -8.14
N LEU A 686 33.39 8.25 -8.18
CA LEU A 686 32.64 8.96 -9.22
C LEU A 686 32.67 10.48 -9.00
N GLU A 687 32.77 11.25 -10.08
CA GLU A 687 32.63 12.70 -10.07
C GLU A 687 31.17 13.15 -10.27
N GLU A 688 30.87 14.42 -9.99
CA GLU A 688 29.54 14.99 -10.27
C GLU A 688 29.19 14.83 -11.76
N GLY A 689 27.98 14.34 -12.04
CA GLY A 689 27.52 14.05 -13.40
C GLY A 689 28.00 12.71 -13.98
N GLN A 690 28.69 11.88 -13.20
CA GLN A 690 29.07 10.52 -13.61
C GLN A 690 28.21 9.45 -12.92
N ILE A 691 27.93 8.36 -13.62
CA ILE A 691 27.31 7.15 -13.04
C ILE A 691 28.13 5.91 -13.41
N HIS A 692 27.99 4.84 -12.63
CA HIS A 692 28.48 3.51 -13.03
C HIS A 692 27.31 2.54 -13.13
N PHE A 693 27.23 1.78 -14.23
CA PHE A 693 26.19 0.78 -14.40
C PHE A 693 26.74 -0.49 -15.05
N LYS A 694 26.69 -1.57 -14.27
CA LYS A 694 27.07 -2.93 -14.67
C LYS A 694 25.92 -3.89 -14.39
N SER A 695 25.64 -4.77 -15.34
CA SER A 695 24.55 -5.75 -15.28
C SER A 695 25.09 -7.18 -15.32
N SER A 696 24.39 -8.10 -14.66
CA SER A 696 24.61 -9.54 -14.80
C SER A 696 24.16 -10.05 -16.17
N GLN A 697 23.16 -9.39 -16.76
CA GLN A 697 22.67 -9.62 -18.12
C GLN A 697 23.39 -8.73 -19.13
N ASN A 698 23.54 -9.20 -20.37
CA ASN A 698 24.04 -8.39 -21.49
C ASN A 698 23.07 -7.20 -21.73
N LEU A 699 23.59 -5.99 -21.67
CA LEU A 699 22.87 -4.74 -21.98
C LEU A 699 23.02 -4.39 -23.46
N GLU A 700 24.16 -4.72 -24.06
CA GLU A 700 24.43 -4.57 -25.49
C GLU A 700 24.57 -5.93 -26.18
N ASP A 701 24.55 -5.96 -27.50
CA ASP A 701 24.78 -7.18 -28.26
C ASP A 701 26.22 -7.69 -28.01
N PRO A 702 26.39 -8.92 -27.48
CA PRO A 702 27.71 -9.49 -27.24
C PRO A 702 28.55 -9.71 -28.51
N LEU A 703 27.95 -9.64 -29.71
CA LEU A 703 28.66 -9.70 -30.98
C LEU A 703 29.19 -8.33 -31.43
N GLU A 704 28.59 -7.24 -30.95
CA GLU A 704 28.94 -5.87 -31.34
C GLU A 704 29.76 -5.14 -30.27
N SER A 705 29.63 -5.54 -28.98
CA SER A 705 30.29 -4.90 -27.85
C SER A 705 31.32 -5.81 -27.17
N LEU A 706 32.50 -5.28 -26.86
CA LEU A 706 33.55 -5.99 -26.11
C LEU A 706 33.18 -6.19 -24.63
N HIS A 707 32.34 -5.31 -24.08
CA HIS A 707 31.92 -5.33 -22.69
C HIS A 707 30.40 -5.13 -22.60
N PRO A 708 29.60 -6.10 -23.10
CA PRO A 708 28.15 -5.95 -23.26
C PRO A 708 27.40 -5.73 -21.94
N ASN A 709 28.05 -5.98 -20.81
CA ASN A 709 27.47 -5.85 -19.47
C ASN A 709 27.70 -4.47 -18.84
N ASN A 710 28.50 -3.62 -19.46
CA ASN A 710 28.87 -2.30 -18.94
C ASN A 710 28.40 -1.21 -19.91
N ILE A 711 27.76 -0.18 -19.40
CA ILE A 711 27.44 1.01 -20.21
C ILE A 711 28.51 2.08 -20.02
N THR A 712 28.91 2.71 -21.12
CA THR A 712 29.84 3.85 -21.12
C THR A 712 29.39 4.93 -22.08
N GLY A 713 29.76 6.19 -21.81
CA GLY A 713 29.41 7.34 -22.66
C GLY A 713 28.20 8.13 -22.14
N GLU A 714 27.66 9.01 -22.97
CA GLU A 714 26.51 9.84 -22.58
C GLU A 714 25.22 9.01 -22.51
N VAL A 715 24.46 9.20 -21.43
CA VAL A 715 23.20 8.50 -21.17
C VAL A 715 22.17 9.44 -20.58
N LEU A 716 20.89 9.08 -20.71
CA LEU A 716 19.80 9.71 -19.96
C LEU A 716 19.44 8.84 -18.76
N ILE A 717 19.27 9.45 -17.60
CA ILE A 717 18.79 8.80 -16.39
C ILE A 717 17.56 9.53 -15.87
N TYR A 718 16.54 8.78 -15.46
CA TYR A 718 15.32 9.34 -14.88
C TYR A 718 14.60 8.34 -13.99
N ARG A 719 13.68 8.83 -13.17
CA ARG A 719 12.77 8.02 -12.35
C ARG A 719 11.34 8.29 -12.78
N ASN A 720 10.52 7.24 -12.76
CA ASN A 720 9.08 7.40 -12.99
C ASN A 720 8.36 7.73 -11.67
N PRO A 721 7.36 8.63 -11.68
CA PRO A 721 6.92 9.48 -12.80
C PRO A 721 7.76 10.76 -12.96
N ALA A 722 8.15 11.12 -14.18
CA ALA A 722 8.82 12.39 -14.50
C ALA A 722 7.81 13.53 -14.70
N ARG A 723 7.76 14.48 -13.77
CA ARG A 723 6.71 15.51 -13.67
C ARG A 723 7.18 16.93 -13.96
N VAL A 724 8.47 17.24 -13.77
CA VAL A 724 9.06 18.54 -14.12
C VAL A 724 10.13 18.39 -15.19
N PRO A 725 10.45 19.45 -15.97
CA PRO A 725 11.44 19.40 -17.05
C PRO A 725 12.74 18.71 -16.66
N SER A 726 13.28 19.03 -15.48
CA SER A 726 14.56 18.50 -15.00
C SER A 726 14.53 17.09 -14.44
N ASP A 727 13.42 16.36 -14.45
CA ASP A 727 13.40 14.98 -13.89
C ASP A 727 14.18 13.96 -14.72
N VAL A 728 14.47 14.30 -15.98
CA VAL A 728 15.40 13.55 -16.83
C VAL A 728 16.74 14.29 -16.85
N GLN A 729 17.80 13.57 -16.52
CA GLN A 729 19.17 14.08 -16.47
C GLN A 729 20.04 13.41 -17.51
N LYS A 730 20.84 14.19 -18.24
CA LYS A 730 21.92 13.71 -19.09
C LYS A 730 23.21 13.63 -18.28
N VAL A 731 23.78 12.44 -18.20
CA VAL A 731 24.98 12.13 -17.40
C VAL A 731 25.96 11.28 -18.21
N ILE A 732 27.17 11.07 -17.68
CA ILE A 732 28.19 10.23 -18.31
C ILE A 732 28.30 8.90 -17.56
N ALA A 733 28.00 7.79 -18.23
CA ALA A 733 28.29 6.46 -17.72
C ALA A 733 29.80 6.15 -17.85
N VAL A 734 30.41 5.76 -16.74
CA VAL A 734 31.83 5.39 -16.66
C VAL A 734 31.98 3.99 -16.07
N SER A 735 32.94 3.22 -16.58
CA SER A 735 33.31 1.93 -16.00
C SER A 735 34.51 2.09 -15.08
N HIS A 736 34.29 2.06 -13.77
CA HIS A 736 35.35 2.19 -12.78
C HIS A 736 35.71 0.83 -12.18
N PRO A 737 36.98 0.37 -12.24
CA PRO A 737 37.37 -0.96 -11.75
C PRO A 737 37.02 -1.22 -10.27
N ALA A 738 37.12 -0.20 -9.42
CA ALA A 738 36.79 -0.32 -8.00
C ALA A 738 35.29 -0.60 -7.75
N LEU A 739 34.41 -0.29 -8.72
CA LEU A 739 32.99 -0.54 -8.64
C LEU A 739 32.56 -1.85 -9.34
N ALA A 740 33.50 -2.65 -9.84
CA ALA A 740 33.20 -3.82 -10.68
C ALA A 740 32.34 -4.91 -10.01
N GLU A 741 32.30 -4.96 -8.67
CA GLU A 741 31.44 -5.88 -7.90
C GLU A 741 30.02 -5.34 -7.65
N TYR A 742 29.74 -4.08 -7.95
CA TYR A 742 28.41 -3.48 -7.82
C TYR A 742 27.61 -3.71 -9.09
N VAL A 743 27.17 -4.95 -9.24
CA VAL A 743 26.37 -5.46 -10.37
C VAL A 743 24.87 -5.31 -10.09
N ASP A 744 24.08 -5.10 -11.12
CA ASP A 744 22.61 -4.97 -11.09
C ASP A 744 22.08 -3.74 -10.33
N VAL A 745 22.90 -2.70 -10.28
CA VAL A 745 22.59 -1.39 -9.67
C VAL A 745 23.22 -0.27 -10.50
N ILE A 746 22.59 0.90 -10.51
CA ILE A 746 23.15 2.14 -11.03
C ILE A 746 23.77 2.90 -9.85
N VAL A 747 25.09 3.04 -9.85
CA VAL A 747 25.83 3.75 -8.80
C VAL A 747 25.86 5.23 -9.13
N LEU A 748 25.36 6.04 -8.18
CA LEU A 748 25.29 7.50 -8.25
C LEU A 748 26.44 8.14 -7.47
N PRO A 749 26.94 9.32 -7.88
CA PRO A 749 28.06 9.95 -7.21
C PRO A 749 27.64 10.52 -5.84
N ILE A 750 28.57 10.48 -4.88
CA ILE A 750 28.45 11.18 -3.59
C ILE A 750 29.19 12.53 -3.58
N LYS A 751 29.32 13.13 -4.77
CA LYS A 751 29.98 14.42 -5.00
C LYS A 751 29.02 15.34 -5.76
N GLY A 752 29.15 16.64 -5.50
CA GLY A 752 28.39 17.69 -6.16
C GLY A 752 27.63 18.58 -5.19
N ALA A 753 26.83 19.50 -5.74
CA ALA A 753 26.06 20.45 -4.93
C ALA A 753 24.78 19.84 -4.32
N ARG A 754 24.27 18.75 -4.90
CA ARG A 754 23.08 18.02 -4.42
C ARG A 754 23.11 16.57 -4.89
N SER A 755 22.31 15.71 -4.24
CA SER A 755 22.17 14.32 -4.62
C SER A 755 21.54 14.17 -6.01
N LEU A 756 22.15 13.38 -6.89
CA LEU A 756 21.61 13.07 -8.22
C LEU A 756 20.23 12.40 -8.10
N ALA A 757 20.00 11.55 -7.09
CA ALA A 757 18.69 10.93 -6.86
C ALA A 757 17.59 11.99 -6.67
N SER A 758 17.89 13.08 -5.97
CA SER A 758 16.94 14.18 -5.72
C SER A 758 16.54 14.93 -7.00
N LEU A 759 17.38 14.89 -8.04
CA LEU A 759 17.08 15.47 -9.35
C LEU A 759 16.16 14.57 -10.19
N LEU A 760 15.98 13.31 -9.80
CA LEU A 760 15.15 12.34 -10.51
C LEU A 760 13.77 12.26 -9.85
N ALA A 761 12.94 13.29 -10.06
CA ALA A 761 11.60 13.41 -9.47
C ALA A 761 11.62 13.41 -7.93
N GLY A 762 12.63 14.03 -7.31
CA GLY A 762 12.76 14.08 -5.84
C GLY A 762 13.03 12.73 -5.18
N GLY A 763 13.68 11.80 -5.90
CA GLY A 763 13.98 10.46 -5.42
C GLY A 763 15.06 10.40 -4.34
N ASP A 764 15.20 9.22 -3.75
CA ASP A 764 16.23 8.87 -2.76
C ASP A 764 16.94 7.55 -3.15
N VAL A 765 17.69 6.94 -2.23
CA VAL A 765 18.36 5.64 -2.47
C VAL A 765 17.84 4.56 -1.49
N ASP A 766 16.57 4.65 -1.08
CA ASP A 766 15.92 3.73 -0.13
C ASP A 766 15.28 2.47 -0.79
N GLY A 767 15.46 2.39 -2.11
CA GLY A 767 14.92 1.37 -3.01
C GLY A 767 14.23 1.95 -4.23
N ASP A 768 14.50 3.22 -4.53
CA ASP A 768 14.17 3.83 -5.81
C ASP A 768 14.94 3.18 -6.96
N VAL A 769 14.29 3.16 -8.10
CA VAL A 769 14.73 2.50 -9.32
C VAL A 769 14.74 3.56 -10.41
N ALA A 770 15.84 3.65 -11.16
CA ALA A 770 15.96 4.57 -12.28
C ALA A 770 16.03 3.81 -13.60
N VAL A 771 15.56 4.47 -14.66
CA VAL A 771 15.75 4.03 -16.04
C VAL A 771 16.98 4.73 -16.60
N CYS A 772 17.91 3.95 -17.13
CA CYS A 772 19.07 4.41 -17.87
C CYS A 772 18.85 4.12 -19.37
N VAL A 773 19.01 5.14 -20.21
CA VAL A 773 18.83 5.07 -21.67
C VAL A 773 20.13 5.50 -22.35
N TRP A 774 20.70 4.62 -23.17
CA TRP A 774 21.92 4.88 -23.96
C TRP A 774 21.66 4.89 -25.47
N ASP A 775 20.38 4.89 -25.88
CA ASP A 775 19.96 5.12 -27.27
C ASP A 775 20.47 6.47 -27.78
N GLN A 776 21.41 6.43 -28.73
CA GLN A 776 22.09 7.64 -29.21
C GLN A 776 21.14 8.62 -29.92
N THR A 777 20.05 8.13 -30.50
CA THR A 777 19.03 9.00 -31.12
C THR A 777 18.34 9.86 -30.06
N LEU A 778 17.97 9.24 -28.93
CA LEU A 778 17.36 9.94 -27.80
C LEU A 778 18.37 10.81 -27.07
N VAL A 779 19.55 10.28 -26.74
CA VAL A 779 20.59 10.99 -25.99
C VAL A 779 21.05 12.25 -26.73
N GLN A 780 21.35 12.16 -28.02
CA GLN A 780 21.86 13.31 -28.78
C GLN A 780 20.77 14.36 -29.03
N SER A 781 19.51 13.94 -29.18
CA SER A 781 18.38 14.86 -29.38
C SER A 781 17.96 15.58 -28.10
N PHE A 782 18.23 15.00 -26.93
CA PHE A 782 17.82 15.56 -25.65
C PHE A 782 18.62 16.81 -25.30
N VAL A 783 17.92 17.89 -24.95
CA VAL A 783 18.52 19.13 -24.46
C VAL A 783 18.30 19.22 -22.96
N GLN A 784 19.40 19.24 -22.19
CA GLN A 784 19.36 19.33 -20.73
C GLN A 784 18.68 20.65 -20.30
N PRO A 785 17.54 20.59 -19.59
CA PRO A 785 16.89 21.78 -19.07
C PRO A 785 17.62 22.28 -17.81
N PRO A 786 17.42 23.57 -17.42
CA PRO A 786 17.82 24.04 -16.12
C PRO A 786 17.11 23.25 -15.01
N ILE A 787 17.75 23.13 -13.85
CA ILE A 787 17.15 22.48 -12.68
C ILE A 787 15.88 23.24 -12.29
N THR A 788 14.78 22.51 -12.17
CA THR A 788 13.50 23.06 -11.71
C THR A 788 13.48 23.05 -10.20
N GLU A 789 13.56 24.23 -9.59
CA GLU A 789 13.51 24.38 -8.13
C GLU A 789 12.08 24.57 -7.63
N GLU A 790 11.88 24.27 -6.34
CA GLU A 790 10.63 24.53 -5.66
C GLU A 790 10.30 26.03 -5.68
N PRO A 791 9.04 26.44 -5.97
CA PRO A 791 8.67 27.84 -5.95
C PRO A 791 8.95 28.52 -4.59
N PRO A 792 9.37 29.79 -4.55
CA PRO A 792 9.62 30.49 -3.30
C PRO A 792 8.39 30.53 -2.38
N SER A 793 8.59 30.21 -1.10
CA SER A 793 7.53 30.10 -0.09
C SER A 793 6.42 29.10 -0.47
N PHE A 794 6.75 28.05 -1.23
CA PHE A 794 5.78 27.05 -1.67
C PHE A 794 5.07 26.37 -0.49
N LEU A 795 5.82 25.87 0.50
CA LEU A 795 5.22 25.21 1.66
C LEU A 795 4.28 26.15 2.42
N ASP A 796 4.73 27.37 2.75
CA ASP A 796 3.95 28.34 3.52
C ASP A 796 2.66 28.80 2.83
N ARG A 797 2.65 28.83 1.49
CA ARG A 797 1.49 29.27 0.69
C ARG A 797 0.47 28.17 0.47
N ASN A 798 0.87 26.90 0.56
CA ASN A 798 0.05 25.77 0.15
C ASN A 798 -0.31 24.81 1.28
N PHE A 799 0.43 24.84 2.40
CA PHE A 799 0.27 23.92 3.53
C PHE A 799 0.20 24.68 4.85
N GLU A 800 -0.44 24.06 5.85
CA GLU A 800 -0.47 24.63 7.19
C GLU A 800 0.94 24.57 7.84
N PRO A 801 1.28 25.54 8.71
CA PRO A 801 2.57 25.54 9.39
C PRO A 801 2.80 24.25 10.17
N MET A 802 3.99 23.66 10.02
CA MET A 802 4.35 22.38 10.66
C MET A 802 4.22 22.41 12.19
N GLU A 803 4.27 23.58 12.82
CA GLU A 803 4.12 23.76 14.27
C GLU A 803 2.72 23.40 14.77
N LYS A 804 1.69 23.54 13.92
CA LYS A 804 0.30 23.17 14.27
C LYS A 804 0.05 21.66 14.22
N VAL A 805 0.93 20.91 13.54
CA VAL A 805 0.80 19.45 13.41
C VAL A 805 1.11 18.78 14.75
N LEU A 806 0.16 18.00 15.24
CA LEU A 806 0.22 17.30 16.52
C LEU A 806 1.47 16.41 16.63
N GLN A 807 2.18 16.54 17.75
CA GLN A 807 3.34 15.71 18.08
C GLN A 807 2.95 14.53 18.98
N VAL A 808 3.71 13.44 18.88
CA VAL A 808 3.52 12.25 19.74
C VAL A 808 3.66 12.60 21.22
N ALA A 809 4.57 13.52 21.57
CA ALA A 809 4.71 14.01 22.94
C ALA A 809 3.40 14.56 23.52
N ALA A 810 2.63 15.32 22.72
CA ALA A 810 1.36 15.90 23.15
C ALA A 810 0.31 14.81 23.37
N VAL A 811 0.19 13.86 22.43
CA VAL A 811 -0.70 12.69 22.57
C VAL A 811 -0.36 11.88 23.81
N LEU A 812 0.93 11.66 24.08
CA LEU A 812 1.38 10.90 25.24
C LEU A 812 0.98 11.57 26.56
N GLN A 813 1.02 12.91 26.63
CA GLN A 813 0.54 13.62 27.82
C GLN A 813 -0.98 13.50 27.95
N THR A 814 -1.72 13.72 26.86
CA THR A 814 -3.19 13.53 26.86
C THR A 814 -3.57 12.12 27.33
N ILE A 815 -2.90 11.08 26.83
CA ILE A 815 -3.17 9.69 27.21
C ILE A 815 -2.90 9.43 28.70
N LYS A 816 -1.90 10.08 29.29
CA LYS A 816 -1.56 9.94 30.71
C LYS A 816 -2.59 10.59 31.65
N ASP A 817 -3.24 11.64 31.18
CA ASP A 817 -4.21 12.42 31.96
C ASP A 817 -5.64 11.85 31.87
N LEU A 818 -5.90 10.96 30.92
CA LEU A 818 -7.22 10.33 30.69
C LEU A 818 -7.39 9.03 31.48
N ASP A 819 -8.65 8.65 31.73
CA ASP A 819 -9.00 7.32 32.23
C ASP A 819 -8.57 6.23 31.20
N PRO A 820 -8.20 5.00 31.63
CA PRO A 820 -7.74 3.94 30.71
C PRO A 820 -8.67 3.68 29.51
N MET A 821 -9.99 3.81 29.68
CA MET A 821 -10.92 3.59 28.57
C MET A 821 -10.92 4.75 27.57
N GLU A 822 -10.80 5.98 28.05
CA GLU A 822 -10.69 7.18 27.20
C GLU A 822 -9.32 7.24 26.51
N ALA A 823 -8.27 6.83 27.21
CA ALA A 823 -6.92 6.69 26.69
C ALA A 823 -6.86 5.70 25.50
N ASP A 824 -7.51 4.53 25.61
CA ASP A 824 -7.61 3.56 24.53
C ASP A 824 -8.32 4.14 23.29
N VAL A 825 -9.46 4.80 23.48
CA VAL A 825 -10.20 5.45 22.38
C VAL A 825 -9.34 6.55 21.73
N SER A 826 -8.63 7.34 22.53
CA SER A 826 -7.72 8.38 22.05
C SER A 826 -6.60 7.79 21.19
N LEU A 827 -5.93 6.74 21.66
CA LEU A 827 -4.86 6.05 20.93
C LEU A 827 -5.36 5.48 19.60
N ARG A 828 -6.50 4.78 19.60
CA ARG A 828 -7.12 4.23 18.38
C ARG A 828 -7.50 5.33 17.39
N SER A 829 -7.99 6.46 17.88
CA SER A 829 -8.29 7.63 17.03
C SER A 829 -7.06 8.19 16.32
N GLN A 830 -5.90 8.20 16.99
CA GLN A 830 -4.65 8.60 16.35
C GLN A 830 -4.18 7.58 15.31
N LEU A 831 -4.19 6.28 15.64
CA LEU A 831 -3.78 5.21 14.72
C LEU A 831 -4.62 5.16 13.43
N LEU A 832 -5.87 5.64 13.49
CA LEU A 832 -6.79 5.69 12.35
C LEU A 832 -6.86 7.06 11.66
N ILE A 833 -5.84 7.92 11.82
CA ILE A 833 -5.74 9.18 11.05
C ILE A 833 -5.70 8.91 9.54
N GLY A 834 -5.10 7.80 9.10
CA GLY A 834 -5.00 7.42 7.68
C GLY A 834 -6.33 7.13 6.96
N LEU A 835 -7.46 7.08 7.68
CA LEU A 835 -8.80 7.00 7.06
C LEU A 835 -9.27 8.32 6.41
N SER A 836 -8.50 9.41 6.54
CA SER A 836 -8.83 10.71 5.96
C SER A 836 -8.75 10.72 4.43
N ASP A 837 -9.59 11.55 3.79
CA ASP A 837 -9.58 11.78 2.34
C ASP A 837 -8.19 12.19 1.81
N THR A 838 -7.61 11.35 0.94
CA THR A 838 -6.29 11.59 0.37
C THR A 838 -6.41 12.41 -0.91
N LYS A 839 -5.80 13.60 -0.94
CA LYS A 839 -5.89 14.51 -2.10
C LYS A 839 -4.85 14.23 -3.19
N VAL A 840 -4.03 13.19 -3.06
CA VAL A 840 -2.93 12.87 -3.99
C VAL A 840 -3.43 12.74 -5.43
N GLY A 841 -4.40 11.84 -5.65
CA GLY A 841 -4.90 11.55 -6.99
C GLY A 841 -5.52 12.77 -7.67
N ILE A 842 -6.14 13.66 -6.89
CA ILE A 842 -6.69 14.92 -7.40
C ILE A 842 -5.57 15.82 -7.94
N TYR A 843 -4.46 15.96 -7.22
CA TYR A 843 -3.32 16.77 -7.69
C TYR A 843 -2.56 16.12 -8.84
N SER A 844 -2.51 14.79 -8.91
CA SER A 844 -2.03 14.04 -10.08
C SER A 844 -2.83 14.44 -11.32
N LEU A 845 -4.16 14.39 -11.23
CA LEU A 845 -5.08 14.78 -12.30
C LEU A 845 -4.98 16.27 -12.65
N TYR A 846 -4.82 17.14 -11.66
CA TYR A 846 -4.64 18.57 -11.90
C TYR A 846 -3.33 18.87 -12.61
N HIS A 847 -2.24 18.17 -12.27
CA HIS A 847 -0.98 18.28 -12.98
C HIS A 847 -1.14 17.96 -14.46
N GLU A 848 -1.77 16.82 -14.76
CA GLU A 848 -2.01 16.38 -16.13
C GLU A 848 -2.87 17.36 -16.93
N LYS A 849 -3.92 17.91 -16.32
CA LYS A 849 -4.75 18.93 -16.95
C LYS A 849 -3.96 20.22 -17.16
N SER A 850 -3.10 20.62 -16.22
CA SER A 850 -2.28 21.82 -16.37
C SER A 850 -1.22 21.68 -17.46
N ILE A 851 -0.52 20.54 -17.55
CA ILE A 851 0.48 20.33 -18.63
C ILE A 851 -0.17 20.34 -20.00
N TYR A 852 -1.37 19.77 -20.13
CA TYR A 852 -2.10 19.71 -21.39
C TYR A 852 -2.59 21.09 -21.85
N THR A 853 -3.05 21.92 -20.91
CA THR A 853 -3.67 23.23 -21.22
C THR A 853 -2.70 24.39 -21.24
N LEU A 854 -1.71 24.41 -20.34
CA LEU A 854 -0.81 25.55 -20.11
C LEU A 854 0.63 25.30 -20.57
N GLY A 855 1.03 24.03 -20.70
CA GLY A 855 2.40 23.63 -21.00
C GLY A 855 3.13 23.02 -19.79
N TYR A 856 4.23 22.35 -20.08
CA TYR A 856 4.96 21.50 -19.11
C TYR A 856 5.84 22.31 -18.15
N ASP A 857 6.37 23.45 -18.59
CA ASP A 857 7.23 24.38 -17.84
C ASP A 857 6.46 25.59 -17.26
N HIS A 858 5.14 25.61 -17.39
CA HIS A 858 4.31 26.68 -16.84
C HIS A 858 4.29 26.63 -15.31
N ASP A 859 4.35 27.79 -14.63
CA ASP A 859 4.40 27.90 -13.16
C ASP A 859 3.31 27.08 -12.45
N SER A 860 2.08 27.10 -12.97
CA SER A 860 0.98 26.29 -12.44
C SER A 860 1.22 24.78 -12.52
N SER A 861 1.82 24.30 -13.61
CA SER A 861 2.16 22.88 -13.83
C SER A 861 3.31 22.46 -12.91
N ILE A 862 4.32 23.32 -12.74
CA ILE A 862 5.40 23.10 -11.78
C ILE A 862 4.83 23.07 -10.35
N ARG A 863 3.95 24.02 -10.00
CA ARG A 863 3.29 24.06 -8.70
C ARG A 863 2.50 22.77 -8.42
N THR A 864 1.68 22.29 -9.35
CA THR A 864 0.89 21.06 -9.16
C THR A 864 1.77 19.81 -9.08
N ALA A 865 2.89 19.77 -9.83
CA ALA A 865 3.91 18.72 -9.67
C ALA A 865 4.50 18.71 -8.25
N PHE A 866 4.95 19.85 -7.73
CA PHE A 866 5.46 19.94 -6.36
C PHE A 866 4.38 19.66 -5.31
N MET A 867 3.12 20.05 -5.55
CA MET A 867 2.01 19.71 -4.63
C MET A 867 1.88 18.20 -4.49
N GLN A 868 1.96 17.48 -5.60
CA GLN A 868 1.91 16.03 -5.58
C GLN A 868 3.15 15.40 -4.94
N VAL A 869 4.36 15.91 -5.20
CA VAL A 869 5.59 15.41 -4.56
C VAL A 869 5.52 15.58 -3.04
N VAL A 870 5.11 16.75 -2.57
CA VAL A 870 4.92 17.01 -1.15
C VAL A 870 3.83 16.11 -0.61
N LEU A 871 2.66 16.00 -1.25
CA LEU A 871 1.59 15.12 -0.77
C LEU A 871 2.04 13.64 -0.76
N ASN A 872 2.75 13.12 -1.76
CA ASN A 872 3.26 11.75 -1.77
C ASN A 872 4.26 11.47 -0.64
N THR A 873 5.19 12.39 -0.41
CA THR A 873 6.12 12.29 0.72
C THR A 873 5.39 12.47 2.06
N SER A 874 4.29 13.21 2.06
CA SER A 874 3.47 13.55 3.22
C SER A 874 2.28 12.61 3.47
N PHE A 875 1.88 11.69 2.60
CA PHE A 875 0.90 10.67 2.99
C PHE A 875 1.54 9.56 3.83
N SER A 876 2.87 9.59 3.93
CA SER A 876 3.62 8.99 5.05
C SER A 876 3.68 9.87 6.31
N ALA A 877 3.00 11.02 6.33
CA ALA A 877 2.88 11.98 7.45
C ALA A 877 1.84 13.10 7.14
N PRO A 878 0.50 12.91 7.25
CA PRO A 878 -0.46 13.99 6.99
C PRO A 878 -0.09 15.31 7.70
N TYR A 879 -0.13 16.39 6.92
CA TYR A 879 0.00 17.80 7.30
C TYR A 879 -1.38 18.39 7.56
#